data_AF-A0A5N9ADF7-F1
#
_entry.id   AF-A0A5N9ADF7-F1
#
_cell.length_a   1.000
_cell.length_b   1.000
_cell.length_c   1.000
_cell.angle_alpha   90.00
_cell.angle_beta   90.00
_cell.angle_gamma   90.00
#
_symmetry.space_group_name_H-M   'P 1'
#
loop_
_entity.id
_entity.type
_entity.pdbx_description
1 polymer ?
#
loop_
_entity_poly.entity_id
_entity_poly.type
_entity_poly.pdbx_seq_one_letter_code
_entity_poly.pdbx_strand_id
1 'polypeptide(L)'
;MDNSLKIFINYYDILKKVFFLGFVSVTLLFCILNIKTIFADENTDKTIFIAFDSYTLNDEEDFRTSREVIYQIANYYSLKDDTSVMLQSYGTTNGNPIKINKENIKISIDDYLSNVNSESDNLISNHYLAISDGFTQIAENVNVSNSEFYLISPLNINIDESSETKLNNLSELYSTSEIKLNIMALPSSLVNNRDFFSQISQKTKGYFIDFGTNKAYTYFIKLFLNDPILFVDTNLDSKPLSNFINVPPTVNKLRIGIYREDIETKVSLINPDGNELIENSDYNFWELDKIIFLDINKPQSGTWTIITNGSTGKYEIYTDTSNPLELKTFGDKIYPVNSEILLEVGAYFENSLMNISDAELQVRVRDFKGTETIQIMNDIGQKGDKVAFDGIYSAILASMSEQSVVDLEYTLQWKNLTTPVKHNDQIKIEYYPELNVTSISNAAGKVNQDFIIAKFQTSVNSYPFLVGIDEIDLITDKSKNYLEYRLDPVKIKDTHKSYEFNIIASSSTKIKEEISLQIIMNTTYLDQDHQTPSVNISVQLDTNFLYIFGLRYYYWLIIILAILILAIFMVNYFRRANIYGFMIDVENNVIVDFSEIKRNPIEKMIHPKRISFKNIKQLPYNGGYFEFFENEVYINVIFIEGDPSIRINSVPVTDRELISDGQWIGSSGKQVRFNKNIPYMKI
;
A
#
# COMPACT_ATOMS: atom_id res chain seq x y z
N MET A 1 -54.12 -52.62 -27.57
CA MET A 1 -52.97 -52.00 -26.87
C MET A 1 -53.04 -50.48 -26.99
N ASP A 2 -53.56 -49.75 -26.02
CA ASP A 2 -54.78 -49.96 -25.26
C ASP A 2 -55.14 -48.59 -24.67
N ASN A 3 -56.43 -48.27 -24.69
CA ASN A 3 -56.98 -47.12 -23.97
C ASN A 3 -56.61 -47.13 -22.46
N SER A 4 -56.12 -48.24 -21.93
CA SER A 4 -55.61 -48.36 -20.56
C SER A 4 -54.35 -47.49 -20.30
N LEU A 5 -53.45 -47.31 -21.27
CA LEU A 5 -52.21 -46.55 -21.06
C LEU A 5 -52.46 -45.04 -20.95
N LYS A 6 -53.42 -44.52 -21.71
CA LYS A 6 -53.84 -43.10 -21.64
C LYS A 6 -54.59 -42.78 -20.34
N ILE A 7 -55.38 -43.72 -19.84
CA ILE A 7 -56.08 -43.57 -18.54
C ILE A 7 -55.07 -43.60 -17.39
N PHE A 8 -54.04 -44.45 -17.46
CA PHE A 8 -53.01 -44.55 -16.42
C PHE A 8 -52.14 -43.29 -16.32
N ILE A 9 -51.75 -42.69 -17.44
CA ILE A 9 -50.97 -41.44 -17.46
C ILE A 9 -51.79 -40.27 -16.91
N ASN A 10 -53.09 -40.20 -17.23
CA ASN A 10 -53.96 -39.14 -16.73
C ASN A 10 -54.23 -39.27 -15.21
N TYR A 11 -54.38 -40.51 -14.71
CA TYR A 11 -54.49 -40.76 -13.27
C TYR A 11 -53.19 -40.46 -12.52
N TYR A 12 -52.02 -40.73 -13.12
CA TYR A 12 -50.73 -40.44 -12.50
C TYR A 12 -50.46 -38.94 -12.37
N ASP A 13 -50.83 -38.14 -13.39
CA ASP A 13 -50.73 -36.67 -13.32
C ASP A 13 -51.71 -36.07 -12.31
N ILE A 14 -52.92 -36.62 -12.21
CA ILE A 14 -53.89 -36.23 -11.18
C ILE A 14 -53.36 -36.61 -9.79
N LEU A 15 -52.82 -37.82 -9.61
CA LEU A 15 -52.23 -38.24 -8.34
C LEU A 15 -51.05 -37.35 -7.95
N LYS A 16 -50.16 -37.01 -8.88
CA LYS A 16 -49.04 -36.10 -8.62
C LYS A 16 -49.52 -34.72 -8.20
N LYS A 17 -50.55 -34.18 -8.85
CA LYS A 17 -51.12 -32.88 -8.49
C LYS A 17 -51.81 -32.93 -7.13
N VAL A 18 -52.52 -34.00 -6.81
CA VAL A 18 -53.16 -34.19 -5.49
C VAL A 18 -52.11 -34.39 -4.40
N PHE A 19 -51.03 -35.13 -4.68
CA PHE A 19 -49.93 -35.33 -3.72
C PHE A 19 -49.13 -34.05 -3.50
N PHE A 20 -48.88 -33.27 -4.56
CA PHE A 20 -48.22 -31.97 -4.46
C PHE A 20 -49.11 -30.95 -3.73
N LEU A 21 -50.41 -30.92 -4.02
CA LEU A 21 -51.36 -30.05 -3.32
C LEU A 21 -51.51 -30.47 -1.85
N GLY A 22 -51.49 -31.77 -1.55
CA GLY A 22 -51.47 -32.29 -0.19
C GLY A 22 -50.17 -31.94 0.54
N PHE A 23 -49.02 -32.05 -0.12
CA PHE A 23 -47.71 -31.69 0.43
C PHE A 23 -47.60 -30.18 0.68
N VAL A 24 -48.07 -29.36 -0.25
CA VAL A 24 -48.15 -27.89 -0.10
C VAL A 24 -49.16 -27.55 0.99
N SER A 25 -50.30 -28.22 1.07
CA SER A 25 -51.29 -27.95 2.12
C SER A 25 -50.78 -28.38 3.49
N VAL A 26 -49.99 -29.45 3.62
CA VAL A 26 -49.36 -29.87 4.88
C VAL A 26 -48.22 -28.94 5.27
N THR A 27 -47.40 -28.47 4.32
CA THR A 27 -46.37 -27.46 4.61
C THR A 27 -46.99 -26.11 4.95
N LEU A 28 -48.06 -25.70 4.28
CA LEU A 28 -48.83 -24.52 4.66
C LEU A 28 -49.50 -24.71 6.03
N LEU A 29 -50.01 -25.91 6.33
CA LEU A 29 -50.54 -26.24 7.65
C LEU A 29 -49.45 -26.16 8.71
N PHE A 30 -48.21 -26.59 8.43
CA PHE A 30 -47.06 -26.46 9.34
C PHE A 30 -46.55 -25.02 9.45
N CYS A 31 -46.68 -24.20 8.40
CA CYS A 31 -46.34 -22.78 8.46
C CYS A 31 -47.41 -21.94 9.19
N ILE A 32 -48.69 -22.34 9.10
CA ILE A 32 -49.82 -21.66 9.76
C ILE A 32 -49.98 -22.17 11.20
N LEU A 33 -49.80 -23.47 11.44
CA LEU A 33 -49.66 -24.07 12.76
C LEU A 33 -48.22 -23.89 13.22
N ASN A 34 -47.89 -22.64 13.55
CA ASN A 34 -46.73 -22.31 14.33
C ASN A 34 -46.90 -22.98 15.71
N ILE A 35 -46.52 -24.26 15.83
CA ILE A 35 -46.52 -25.01 17.09
C ILE A 35 -45.38 -24.43 17.93
N LYS A 36 -45.65 -23.29 18.55
CA LYS A 36 -44.90 -22.75 19.68
C LYS A 36 -45.74 -22.66 20.95
N THR A 37 -46.95 -23.22 20.94
CA THR A 37 -47.83 -23.25 22.11
C THR A 37 -48.49 -24.61 22.21
N ILE A 38 -47.93 -25.52 23.02
CA ILE A 38 -48.64 -26.67 23.66
C ILE A 38 -47.74 -27.45 24.64
N PHE A 39 -46.43 -27.21 24.69
CA PHE A 39 -45.61 -27.59 25.85
C PHE A 39 -45.09 -26.32 26.52
N ALA A 40 -45.78 -25.89 27.57
CA ALA A 40 -45.27 -24.91 28.51
C ALA A 40 -44.46 -25.65 29.56
N ASP A 41 -43.17 -25.84 29.29
CA ASP A 41 -42.14 -25.59 30.30
C ASP A 41 -41.35 -24.41 29.74
N GLU A 42 -41.23 -23.33 30.51
CA GLU A 42 -40.28 -22.26 30.21
C GLU A 42 -38.89 -22.93 30.12
N ASN A 43 -38.32 -23.06 28.93
CA ASN A 43 -36.92 -23.46 28.78
C ASN A 43 -36.06 -22.32 29.36
N THR A 44 -35.84 -22.34 30.67
CA THR A 44 -34.85 -21.52 31.35
C THR A 44 -33.50 -22.18 31.15
N ASP A 45 -32.66 -21.60 30.30
CA ASP A 45 -31.33 -22.13 29.98
C ASP A 45 -30.27 -21.71 31.01
N LYS A 46 -30.56 -20.69 31.84
CA LYS A 46 -29.61 -20.14 32.84
C LYS A 46 -30.27 -19.84 34.19
N THR A 47 -29.62 -20.25 35.27
CA THR A 47 -30.05 -19.94 36.65
C THR A 47 -29.06 -19.00 37.34
N ILE A 48 -29.59 -17.95 37.95
CA ILE A 48 -28.87 -17.03 38.82
C ILE A 48 -29.30 -17.33 40.26
N PHE A 49 -28.42 -17.93 41.03
CA PHE A 49 -28.70 -18.28 42.41
C PHE A 49 -28.05 -17.26 43.34
N ILE A 50 -28.86 -16.61 44.19
CA ILE A 50 -28.39 -15.63 45.16
C ILE A 50 -28.52 -16.23 46.56
N ALA A 51 -27.39 -16.49 47.21
CA ALA A 51 -27.33 -16.94 48.59
C ALA A 51 -26.94 -15.76 49.49
N PHE A 52 -27.79 -15.44 50.46
CA PHE A 52 -27.63 -14.32 51.36
C PHE A 52 -27.49 -14.79 52.81
N ASP A 53 -26.43 -14.37 53.48
CA ASP A 53 -26.13 -14.77 54.85
C ASP A 53 -27.05 -14.05 55.84
N SER A 54 -27.87 -14.78 56.61
CA SER A 54 -28.81 -14.20 57.57
C SER A 54 -28.12 -13.54 58.77
N TYR A 55 -26.82 -13.79 58.99
CA TYR A 55 -26.03 -13.08 60.01
C TYR A 55 -25.94 -11.58 59.73
N THR A 56 -26.06 -11.18 58.46
CA THR A 56 -26.05 -9.77 58.06
C THR A 56 -27.18 -8.96 58.66
N LEU A 57 -28.29 -9.60 59.07
CA LEU A 57 -29.40 -8.93 59.77
C LEU A 57 -28.97 -8.33 61.12
N ASN A 58 -27.84 -8.76 61.67
CA ASN A 58 -27.31 -8.28 62.95
C ASN A 58 -26.47 -7.00 62.80
N ASP A 59 -26.06 -6.64 61.58
CA ASP A 59 -25.27 -5.45 61.28
C ASP A 59 -25.99 -4.60 60.22
N GLU A 60 -26.32 -3.35 60.57
CA GLU A 60 -27.12 -2.47 59.72
C GLU A 60 -26.42 -2.14 58.38
N GLU A 61 -25.08 -2.03 58.39
CA GLU A 61 -24.30 -1.69 57.19
C GLU A 61 -24.21 -2.87 56.23
N ASP A 62 -23.94 -4.07 56.76
CA ASP A 62 -23.94 -5.32 56.01
C ASP A 62 -25.32 -5.63 55.44
N PHE A 63 -26.39 -5.46 56.23
CA PHE A 63 -27.76 -5.68 55.76
C PHE A 63 -28.12 -4.72 54.62
N ARG A 64 -27.83 -3.42 54.78
CA ARG A 64 -28.08 -2.42 53.74
C ARG A 64 -27.32 -2.76 52.45
N THR A 65 -26.02 -3.04 52.56
CA THR A 65 -25.18 -3.43 51.42
C THR A 65 -25.72 -4.67 50.72
N SER A 66 -26.10 -5.69 51.49
CA SER A 66 -26.64 -6.93 50.94
C SER A 66 -27.95 -6.71 50.20
N ARG A 67 -28.85 -5.91 50.77
CA ARG A 67 -30.12 -5.56 50.14
C ARG A 67 -29.89 -4.89 48.77
N GLU A 68 -28.97 -3.93 48.68
CA GLU A 68 -28.62 -3.29 47.41
C GLU A 68 -28.05 -4.28 46.38
N VAL A 69 -27.15 -5.16 46.81
CA VAL A 69 -26.53 -6.16 45.94
C VAL A 69 -27.56 -7.15 45.41
N ILE A 70 -28.45 -7.65 46.26
CA ILE A 70 -29.57 -8.52 45.86
C ILE A 70 -30.44 -7.81 44.84
N TYR A 71 -30.83 -6.56 45.11
CA TYR A 71 -31.68 -5.78 44.22
C TYR A 71 -31.06 -5.57 42.85
N GLN A 72 -29.78 -5.17 42.79
CA GLN A 72 -29.09 -4.94 41.52
C GLN A 72 -28.99 -6.24 40.69
N ILE A 73 -28.62 -7.36 41.32
CA ILE A 73 -28.51 -8.66 40.63
C ILE A 73 -29.89 -9.08 40.12
N ALA A 74 -30.91 -9.03 40.99
CA ALA A 74 -32.26 -9.47 40.65
C ALA A 74 -32.88 -8.60 39.55
N ASN A 75 -32.78 -7.26 39.64
CA ASN A 75 -33.28 -6.34 38.62
C ASN A 75 -32.61 -6.61 37.27
N TYR A 76 -31.28 -6.72 37.23
CA TYR A 76 -30.56 -6.93 35.97
C TYR A 76 -30.87 -8.26 35.28
N TYR A 77 -30.86 -9.37 36.03
CA TYR A 77 -31.03 -10.70 35.43
C TYR A 77 -32.49 -11.07 35.17
N SER A 78 -33.44 -10.51 35.92
CA SER A 78 -34.87 -10.77 35.69
C SER A 78 -35.37 -10.21 34.36
N LEU A 79 -34.67 -9.23 33.77
CA LEU A 79 -34.98 -8.68 32.44
C LEU A 79 -34.70 -9.65 31.29
N LYS A 80 -34.03 -10.78 31.54
CA LYS A 80 -33.67 -11.75 30.51
C LYS A 80 -34.70 -12.87 30.49
N ASP A 81 -35.27 -13.13 29.31
CA ASP A 81 -36.34 -14.11 29.15
C ASP A 81 -35.90 -15.54 29.50
N ASP A 82 -34.65 -15.90 29.18
CA ASP A 82 -34.04 -17.22 29.36
C ASP A 82 -33.45 -17.47 30.76
N THR A 83 -33.56 -16.49 31.65
CA THR A 83 -32.91 -16.51 32.97
C THR A 83 -33.92 -16.64 34.10
N SER A 84 -33.65 -17.56 35.04
CA SER A 84 -34.36 -17.69 36.32
C SER A 84 -33.51 -17.13 37.45
N VAL A 85 -34.08 -16.29 38.31
CA VAL A 85 -33.39 -15.76 39.49
C VAL A 85 -33.98 -16.39 40.75
N MET A 86 -33.12 -17.03 41.55
CA MET A 86 -33.48 -17.66 42.81
C MET A 86 -32.78 -16.94 43.97
N LEU A 87 -33.49 -16.78 45.09
CA LEU A 87 -32.97 -16.17 46.31
C LEU A 87 -33.13 -17.13 47.49
N GLN A 88 -32.06 -17.31 48.27
CA GLN A 88 -32.06 -18.14 49.46
C GLN A 88 -31.28 -17.46 50.58
N SER A 89 -31.89 -17.32 51.76
CA SER A 89 -31.18 -16.97 52.99
C SER A 89 -30.49 -18.22 53.57
N TYR A 90 -29.31 -18.07 54.13
CA TYR A 90 -28.63 -19.15 54.85
C TYR A 90 -27.95 -18.64 56.12
N GLY A 91 -27.83 -19.52 57.12
CA GLY A 91 -27.09 -19.28 58.35
C GLY A 91 -26.42 -20.57 58.78
N THR A 92 -26.77 -21.08 59.96
CA THR A 92 -26.37 -22.44 60.37
C THR A 92 -27.06 -23.53 59.54
N THR A 93 -28.26 -23.22 59.04
CA THR A 93 -29.06 -24.02 58.13
C THR A 93 -29.52 -23.16 56.96
N ASN A 94 -29.92 -23.80 55.85
CA ASN A 94 -30.42 -23.09 54.69
C ASN A 94 -31.94 -22.88 54.80
N GLY A 95 -32.40 -21.68 54.45
CA GLY A 95 -33.81 -21.39 54.27
C GLY A 95 -34.35 -22.00 52.96
N ASN A 96 -35.66 -21.91 52.74
CA ASN A 96 -36.24 -22.33 51.47
C ASN A 96 -35.90 -21.30 50.37
N PRO A 97 -35.44 -21.73 49.18
CA PRO A 97 -35.22 -20.84 48.07
C PRO A 97 -36.56 -20.37 47.49
N ILE A 98 -36.59 -19.14 46.97
CA ILE A 98 -37.73 -18.58 46.23
C ILE A 98 -37.30 -18.22 44.81
N LYS A 99 -38.20 -18.36 43.83
CA LYS A 99 -38.03 -17.79 42.48
C LYS A 99 -38.52 -16.35 42.51
N ILE A 100 -37.70 -15.40 42.09
CA ILE A 100 -38.07 -13.98 42.03
C ILE A 100 -39.09 -13.77 40.91
N ASN A 101 -40.21 -13.11 41.23
CA ASN A 101 -41.21 -12.76 40.23
C ASN A 101 -40.73 -11.55 39.42
N LYS A 102 -40.51 -11.75 38.11
CA LYS A 102 -40.04 -10.72 37.17
C LYS A 102 -40.98 -9.50 37.09
N GLU A 103 -42.28 -9.68 37.34
CA GLU A 103 -43.27 -8.59 37.31
C GLU A 103 -43.25 -7.74 38.59
N ASN A 104 -42.79 -8.31 39.71
CA ASN A 104 -42.87 -7.70 41.04
C ASN A 104 -41.60 -8.01 41.86
N ILE A 105 -40.44 -7.64 41.32
CA ILE A 105 -39.12 -7.95 41.90
C ILE A 105 -39.01 -7.37 43.32
N LYS A 106 -39.37 -6.09 43.50
CA LYS A 106 -39.32 -5.38 44.78
C LYS A 106 -40.14 -6.06 45.88
N ILE A 107 -41.40 -6.32 45.58
CA ILE A 107 -42.31 -6.99 46.53
C ILE A 107 -41.79 -8.39 46.87
N SER A 108 -41.32 -9.16 45.88
CA SER A 108 -40.79 -10.51 46.11
C SER A 108 -39.59 -10.53 47.05
N ILE A 109 -38.68 -9.56 46.91
CA ILE A 109 -37.48 -9.45 47.73
C ILE A 109 -37.82 -8.93 49.14
N ASP A 110 -38.60 -7.85 49.25
CA ASP A 110 -38.99 -7.28 50.55
C ASP A 110 -39.81 -8.27 51.39
N ASP A 111 -40.78 -8.96 50.79
CA ASP A 111 -41.57 -10.00 51.45
C ASP A 111 -40.68 -11.14 51.94
N TYR A 112 -39.69 -11.56 51.14
CA TYR A 112 -38.75 -12.60 51.56
C TYR A 112 -37.87 -12.15 52.73
N LEU A 113 -37.18 -11.02 52.57
CA LEU A 113 -36.22 -10.51 53.56
C LEU A 113 -36.90 -10.21 54.90
N SER A 114 -38.16 -9.74 54.90
CA SER A 114 -38.93 -9.48 56.12
C SER A 114 -39.27 -10.74 56.94
N ASN A 115 -39.24 -11.92 56.31
CA ASN A 115 -39.54 -13.20 56.94
C ASN A 115 -38.29 -14.00 57.33
N VAL A 116 -37.08 -13.51 57.01
CA VAL A 116 -35.82 -14.14 57.41
C VAL A 116 -35.55 -13.83 58.88
N ASN A 117 -35.30 -14.86 59.68
CA ASN A 117 -34.93 -14.70 61.08
C ASN A 117 -33.44 -14.38 61.22
N SER A 118 -33.10 -13.44 62.11
CA SER A 118 -31.72 -13.16 62.50
C SER A 118 -31.10 -14.36 63.23
N GLU A 119 -29.86 -14.69 62.90
CA GLU A 119 -29.07 -15.70 63.62
C GLU A 119 -28.46 -15.10 64.90
N SER A 120 -28.13 -15.94 65.89
CA SER A 120 -27.47 -15.43 67.10
C SER A 120 -26.00 -15.07 66.83
N ASP A 121 -25.49 -14.00 67.45
CA ASP A 121 -24.11 -13.49 67.24
C ASP A 121 -22.99 -14.53 67.44
N ASN A 122 -23.25 -15.60 68.19
CA ASN A 122 -22.29 -16.65 68.54
C ASN A 122 -22.23 -17.82 67.54
N LEU A 123 -23.07 -17.83 66.51
CA LEU A 123 -23.12 -18.92 65.52
C LEU A 123 -22.36 -18.53 64.26
N ILE A 124 -21.70 -19.52 63.66
CA ILE A 124 -20.92 -19.39 62.41
C ILE A 124 -21.79 -19.94 61.27
N SER A 125 -21.97 -19.16 60.20
CA SER A 125 -22.73 -19.56 59.03
C SER A 125 -22.04 -20.72 58.28
N ASN A 126 -22.84 -21.62 57.69
CA ASN A 126 -22.35 -22.80 57.00
C ASN A 126 -22.25 -22.55 55.49
N HIS A 127 -21.18 -21.86 55.07
CA HIS A 127 -20.96 -21.54 53.64
C HIS A 127 -20.90 -22.77 52.74
N TYR A 128 -20.36 -23.88 53.22
CA TYR A 128 -20.32 -25.14 52.46
C TYR A 128 -21.73 -25.62 52.10
N LEU A 129 -22.64 -25.61 53.08
CA LEU A 129 -24.02 -26.04 52.87
C LEU A 129 -24.75 -25.11 51.89
N ALA A 130 -24.58 -23.80 52.01
CA ALA A 130 -25.19 -22.82 51.10
C ALA A 130 -24.71 -23.01 49.64
N ILE A 131 -23.39 -23.15 49.44
CA ILE A 131 -22.80 -23.34 48.11
C ILE A 131 -23.19 -24.71 47.51
N SER A 132 -23.26 -25.76 48.33
CA SER A 132 -23.68 -27.11 47.92
C SER A 132 -25.16 -27.16 47.52
N ASP A 133 -26.04 -26.55 48.30
CA ASP A 133 -27.47 -26.54 48.00
C ASP A 133 -27.76 -25.71 46.75
N GLY A 134 -27.16 -24.53 46.59
CA GLY A 134 -27.34 -23.77 45.37
C GLY A 134 -26.78 -24.46 44.14
N PHE A 135 -25.70 -25.24 44.26
CA PHE A 135 -25.25 -26.09 43.15
C PHE A 135 -26.32 -27.12 42.78
N THR A 136 -26.91 -27.77 43.79
CA THR A 136 -27.98 -28.76 43.58
C THR A 136 -29.18 -28.12 42.88
N GLN A 137 -29.60 -26.93 43.31
CA GLN A 137 -30.70 -26.18 42.71
C GLN A 137 -30.40 -25.75 41.26
N ILE A 138 -29.17 -25.32 40.97
CA ILE A 138 -28.76 -25.01 39.59
C ILE A 138 -28.78 -26.30 38.74
N ALA A 139 -28.28 -27.40 39.30
CA ALA A 139 -28.16 -28.71 38.65
C ALA A 139 -29.50 -29.41 38.36
N GLU A 140 -30.61 -28.95 38.95
CA GLU A 140 -31.96 -29.41 38.61
C GLU A 140 -32.41 -28.95 37.21
N ASN A 141 -31.75 -27.94 36.61
CA ASN A 141 -32.08 -27.44 35.27
C ASN A 141 -31.48 -28.30 34.16
N VAL A 142 -32.13 -28.28 32.98
CA VAL A 142 -31.69 -29.04 31.79
C VAL A 142 -30.30 -28.60 31.32
N ASN A 143 -29.99 -27.31 31.45
CA ASN A 143 -28.69 -26.74 31.16
C ASN A 143 -28.15 -26.00 32.39
N VAL A 144 -26.94 -26.38 32.83
CA VAL A 144 -26.24 -25.77 33.96
C VAL A 144 -25.15 -24.79 33.51
N SER A 145 -24.68 -24.93 32.27
CA SER A 145 -23.58 -24.12 31.74
C SER A 145 -23.96 -22.64 31.70
N ASN A 146 -23.02 -21.77 32.04
CA ASN A 146 -23.21 -20.31 32.14
C ASN A 146 -24.13 -19.82 33.28
N SER A 147 -24.58 -20.70 34.18
CA SER A 147 -25.26 -20.29 35.42
C SER A 147 -24.29 -19.59 36.38
N GLU A 148 -24.83 -18.80 37.30
CA GLU A 148 -24.04 -18.03 38.25
C GLU A 148 -24.61 -18.16 39.66
N PHE A 149 -23.73 -18.38 40.63
CA PHE A 149 -24.04 -18.35 42.05
C PHE A 149 -23.42 -17.10 42.66
N TYR A 150 -24.19 -16.33 43.41
CA TYR A 150 -23.75 -15.16 44.15
C TYR A 150 -23.86 -15.43 45.64
N LEU A 151 -22.71 -15.48 46.32
CA LEU A 151 -22.62 -15.55 47.78
C LEU A 151 -22.50 -14.14 48.35
N ILE A 152 -23.47 -13.69 49.14
CA ILE A 152 -23.48 -12.39 49.82
C ILE A 152 -23.33 -12.63 51.32
N SER A 153 -22.17 -12.32 51.88
CA SER A 153 -21.83 -12.75 53.23
C SER A 153 -20.72 -11.93 53.89
N PRO A 154 -20.72 -11.83 55.24
CA PRO A 154 -19.56 -11.38 56.02
C PRO A 154 -18.41 -12.40 56.02
N LEU A 155 -18.57 -13.53 55.32
CA LEU A 155 -17.57 -14.60 55.22
C LEU A 155 -17.08 -15.07 56.59
N ASN A 156 -17.94 -15.02 57.61
CA ASN A 156 -17.57 -15.40 58.97
C ASN A 156 -17.47 -16.93 59.07
N ILE A 157 -16.26 -17.45 58.90
CA ILE A 157 -15.92 -18.87 59.00
C ILE A 157 -14.54 -19.03 59.66
N ASN A 158 -14.37 -20.09 60.43
CA ASN A 158 -13.05 -20.50 60.89
C ASN A 158 -12.46 -21.49 59.86
N ILE A 159 -11.45 -21.06 59.11
CA ILE A 159 -10.84 -21.87 58.05
C ILE A 159 -9.90 -22.90 58.71
N ASP A 160 -10.37 -24.15 58.79
CA ASP A 160 -9.55 -25.32 59.12
C ASP A 160 -9.32 -26.20 57.87
N GLU A 161 -8.40 -27.16 57.97
CA GLU A 161 -8.02 -28.07 56.87
C GLU A 161 -9.22 -28.79 56.25
N SER A 162 -10.22 -29.13 57.07
CA SER A 162 -11.46 -29.80 56.65
C SER A 162 -12.35 -28.86 55.82
N SER A 163 -12.58 -27.65 56.30
CA SER A 163 -13.43 -26.64 55.66
C SER A 163 -12.80 -26.13 54.37
N GLU A 164 -11.48 -25.92 54.38
CA GLU A 164 -10.70 -25.57 53.21
C GLU A 164 -10.81 -26.64 52.12
N THR A 165 -10.61 -27.92 52.46
CA THR A 165 -10.70 -29.04 51.51
C THR A 165 -12.11 -29.13 50.90
N LYS A 166 -13.15 -29.02 51.73
CA LYS A 166 -14.56 -29.09 51.29
C LYS A 166 -14.92 -27.98 50.31
N LEU A 167 -14.59 -26.73 50.64
CA LEU A 167 -14.90 -25.57 49.80
C LEU A 167 -14.07 -25.57 48.50
N ASN A 168 -12.81 -26.02 48.56
CA ASN A 168 -12.00 -26.19 47.36
C ASN A 168 -12.59 -27.24 46.41
N ASN A 169 -13.04 -28.39 46.93
CA ASN A 169 -13.70 -29.42 46.11
C ASN A 169 -14.99 -28.90 45.46
N LEU A 170 -15.80 -28.10 46.19
CA LEU A 170 -16.96 -27.44 45.59
C LEU A 170 -16.55 -26.45 44.50
N SER A 171 -15.50 -25.65 44.71
CA SER A 171 -15.01 -24.73 43.69
C SER A 171 -14.59 -25.45 42.39
N GLU A 172 -13.98 -26.64 42.51
CA GLU A 172 -13.62 -27.46 41.36
C GLU A 172 -14.86 -28.01 40.65
N LEU A 173 -15.90 -28.40 41.41
CA LEU A 173 -17.18 -28.83 40.86
C LEU A 173 -17.89 -27.71 40.08
N TYR A 174 -17.90 -26.49 40.61
CA TYR A 174 -18.43 -25.30 39.90
C TYR A 174 -17.64 -25.02 38.62
N SER A 175 -16.30 -25.03 38.70
CA SER A 175 -15.41 -24.78 37.56
C SER A 175 -15.60 -25.81 36.43
N THR A 176 -15.69 -27.10 36.79
CA THR A 176 -15.92 -28.20 35.82
C THR A 176 -17.32 -28.18 35.21
N SER A 177 -18.30 -27.62 35.92
CA SER A 177 -19.69 -27.45 35.44
C SER A 177 -19.91 -26.13 34.69
N GLU A 178 -18.86 -25.32 34.50
CA GLU A 178 -18.92 -23.99 33.88
C GLU A 178 -19.89 -23.02 34.59
N ILE A 179 -20.04 -23.17 35.91
CA ILE A 179 -20.83 -22.29 36.77
C ILE A 179 -19.88 -21.31 37.46
N LYS A 180 -20.18 -20.01 37.39
CA LYS A 180 -19.40 -18.99 38.08
C LYS A 180 -19.83 -18.89 39.54
N LEU A 181 -18.88 -19.02 40.47
CA LEU A 181 -19.10 -18.73 41.88
C LEU A 181 -18.60 -17.31 42.16
N ASN A 182 -19.54 -16.37 42.18
CA ASN A 182 -19.32 -14.97 42.50
C ASN A 182 -19.48 -14.75 44.01
N ILE A 183 -18.62 -13.92 44.58
CA ILE A 183 -18.56 -13.67 46.02
C ILE A 183 -18.60 -12.17 46.28
N MET A 184 -19.58 -11.78 47.08
CA MET A 184 -19.86 -10.42 47.53
C MET A 184 -19.53 -10.35 49.02
N ALA A 185 -18.27 -10.05 49.32
CA ALA A 185 -17.76 -9.96 50.67
C ALA A 185 -18.20 -8.65 51.32
N LEU A 186 -18.91 -8.74 52.44
CA LEU A 186 -19.48 -7.57 53.12
C LEU A 186 -18.45 -6.83 53.98
N PRO A 187 -18.72 -5.56 54.36
CA PRO A 187 -17.82 -4.74 55.17
C PRO A 187 -17.26 -5.43 56.42
N SER A 188 -18.08 -6.18 57.16
CA SER A 188 -17.64 -6.86 58.40
C SER A 188 -16.69 -8.06 58.19
N SER A 189 -16.42 -8.49 56.95
CA SER A 189 -15.63 -9.70 56.71
C SER A 189 -14.18 -9.60 57.17
N LEU A 190 -13.67 -10.69 57.78
CA LEU A 190 -12.29 -10.81 58.23
C LEU A 190 -11.29 -10.93 57.06
N VAL A 191 -10.11 -10.31 57.20
CA VAL A 191 -9.07 -10.26 56.15
C VAL A 191 -8.66 -11.65 55.64
N ASN A 192 -8.38 -12.59 56.54
CA ASN A 192 -7.96 -13.96 56.13
C ASN A 192 -9.03 -14.68 55.30
N ASN A 193 -10.32 -14.41 55.55
CA ASN A 193 -11.42 -15.06 54.85
C ASN A 193 -11.63 -14.44 53.46
N ARG A 194 -11.37 -13.13 53.30
CA ARG A 194 -11.41 -12.44 52.01
C ARG A 194 -10.42 -13.06 51.02
N ASP A 195 -9.18 -13.31 51.44
CA ASP A 195 -8.14 -13.90 50.58
C ASP A 195 -8.51 -15.32 50.13
N PHE A 196 -9.01 -16.14 51.06
CA PHE A 196 -9.43 -17.50 50.77
C PHE A 196 -10.59 -17.53 49.75
N PHE A 197 -11.66 -16.78 50.01
CA PHE A 197 -12.81 -16.76 49.11
C PHE A 197 -12.51 -16.07 47.77
N SER A 198 -11.61 -15.08 47.73
CA SER A 198 -11.11 -14.52 46.47
C SER A 198 -10.49 -15.59 45.57
N GLN A 199 -9.68 -16.51 46.15
CA GLN A 199 -9.13 -17.65 45.40
C GLN A 199 -10.21 -18.62 44.92
N ILE A 200 -11.22 -18.90 45.76
CA ILE A 200 -12.37 -19.76 45.39
C ILE A 200 -13.12 -19.18 44.19
N SER A 201 -13.45 -17.88 44.22
CA SER A 201 -14.11 -17.19 43.11
C SER A 201 -13.28 -17.27 41.83
N GLN A 202 -11.98 -16.97 41.90
CA GLN A 202 -11.09 -16.99 40.74
C GLN A 202 -10.99 -18.37 40.07
N LYS A 203 -10.97 -19.47 40.86
CA LYS A 203 -10.95 -20.86 40.32
C LYS A 203 -12.17 -21.18 39.44
N THR A 204 -13.30 -20.52 39.69
CA THR A 204 -14.55 -20.69 38.93
C THR A 204 -14.75 -19.64 37.85
N LYS A 205 -13.77 -18.77 37.61
CA LYS A 205 -13.90 -17.57 36.75
C LYS A 205 -15.04 -16.63 37.20
N GLY A 206 -15.41 -16.68 38.48
CA GLY A 206 -16.36 -15.77 39.11
C GLY A 206 -15.70 -14.48 39.62
N TYR A 207 -16.53 -13.53 40.02
CA TYR A 207 -16.10 -12.23 40.53
C TYR A 207 -16.06 -12.22 42.06
N PHE A 208 -14.97 -11.68 42.62
CA PHE A 208 -14.87 -11.34 44.04
C PHE A 208 -14.97 -9.82 44.19
N ILE A 209 -16.01 -9.35 44.88
CA ILE A 209 -16.22 -7.93 45.19
C ILE A 209 -16.16 -7.74 46.70
N ASP A 210 -15.29 -6.85 47.14
CA ASP A 210 -15.09 -6.50 48.54
C ASP A 210 -15.75 -5.17 48.88
N PHE A 211 -16.93 -5.23 49.50
CA PHE A 211 -17.71 -4.07 49.95
C PHE A 211 -17.15 -3.35 51.18
N GLY A 212 -16.09 -3.88 51.81
CA GLY A 212 -15.29 -3.16 52.80
C GLY A 212 -14.31 -2.15 52.17
N THR A 213 -14.26 -2.04 50.84
CA THR A 213 -13.37 -1.11 50.12
C THR A 213 -14.14 0.01 49.42
N ASN A 214 -13.50 1.18 49.31
CA ASN A 214 -14.11 2.37 48.69
C ASN A 214 -14.47 2.23 47.20
N LYS A 215 -13.96 1.19 46.51
CA LYS A 215 -14.20 0.95 45.08
C LYS A 215 -15.18 -0.19 44.80
N ALA A 216 -15.75 -0.80 45.84
CA ALA A 216 -16.57 -2.00 45.70
C ALA A 216 -17.77 -1.79 44.78
N TYR A 217 -18.56 -0.75 45.06
CA TYR A 217 -19.76 -0.42 44.31
C TYR A 217 -19.44 -0.09 42.85
N THR A 218 -18.32 0.58 42.58
CA THR A 218 -17.93 0.94 41.21
C THR A 218 -17.46 -0.29 40.42
N TYR A 219 -16.78 -1.24 41.06
CA TYR A 219 -16.48 -2.55 40.45
C TYR A 219 -17.73 -3.41 40.27
N PHE A 220 -18.65 -3.39 41.21
CA PHE A 220 -19.89 -4.13 41.14
C PHE A 220 -20.79 -3.64 40.00
N ILE A 221 -20.99 -2.32 39.85
CA ILE A 221 -21.74 -1.73 38.74
C ILE A 221 -21.17 -2.17 37.38
N LYS A 222 -19.85 -2.21 37.24
CA LYS A 222 -19.17 -2.63 36.00
C LYS A 222 -19.47 -4.08 35.60
N LEU A 223 -19.86 -4.96 36.53
CA LEU A 223 -20.26 -6.33 36.19
C LEU A 223 -21.50 -6.39 35.30
N PHE A 224 -22.31 -5.32 35.30
CA PHE A 224 -23.55 -5.22 34.55
C PHE A 224 -23.43 -4.38 33.27
N LEU A 225 -22.21 -3.92 32.96
CA LEU A 225 -21.86 -3.13 31.79
C LEU A 225 -20.89 -3.94 30.93
N ASN A 226 -21.12 -4.00 29.61
CA ASN A 226 -20.29 -4.78 28.70
C ASN A 226 -18.95 -4.10 28.40
N ASP A 227 -19.01 -2.81 28.01
CA ASP A 227 -17.84 -1.97 27.76
C ASP A 227 -18.00 -0.63 28.52
N PRO A 228 -17.76 -0.63 29.85
CA PRO A 228 -18.02 0.54 30.69
C PRO A 228 -17.03 1.68 30.42
N ILE A 229 -17.55 2.82 29.98
CA ILE A 229 -16.81 4.07 29.83
C ILE A 229 -17.05 4.92 31.09
N LEU A 230 -15.98 5.32 31.77
CA LEU A 230 -16.06 6.28 32.87
C LEU A 230 -16.37 7.67 32.29
N PHE A 231 -17.59 8.15 32.55
CA PHE A 231 -18.08 9.42 32.03
C PHE A 231 -17.86 10.57 33.00
N VAL A 232 -18.07 10.32 34.30
CA VAL A 232 -17.84 11.30 35.37
C VAL A 232 -17.14 10.60 36.53
N ASP A 233 -16.13 11.28 37.07
CA ASP A 233 -15.45 10.92 38.32
C ASP A 233 -15.21 12.21 39.11
N THR A 234 -15.94 12.41 40.20
CA THR A 234 -15.77 13.60 41.05
C THR A 234 -16.17 13.34 42.50
N ASN A 235 -15.74 14.23 43.39
CA ASN A 235 -16.37 14.39 44.69
C ASN A 235 -17.38 15.55 44.58
N LEU A 236 -18.60 15.33 45.06
CA LEU A 236 -19.64 16.36 45.00
C LEU A 236 -19.31 17.53 45.92
N ASP A 237 -19.63 18.73 45.45
CA ASP A 237 -19.66 19.95 46.24
C ASP A 237 -21.11 20.46 46.32
N SER A 238 -21.35 21.61 46.95
CA SER A 238 -22.70 22.15 47.11
C SER A 238 -23.36 22.67 45.83
N LYS A 239 -22.68 22.59 44.66
CA LYS A 239 -23.24 23.06 43.40
C LYS A 239 -23.89 21.89 42.64
N PRO A 240 -25.03 22.15 41.99
CA PRO A 240 -25.64 21.16 41.12
C PRO A 240 -24.69 20.82 39.96
N LEU A 241 -24.55 19.53 39.66
CA LEU A 241 -23.82 19.05 38.49
C LEU A 241 -24.81 18.68 37.39
N SER A 242 -24.52 19.05 36.15
CA SER A 242 -25.32 18.67 34.99
C SER A 242 -24.43 18.02 33.94
N ASN A 243 -24.75 16.79 33.59
CA ASN A 243 -24.02 16.01 32.60
C ASN A 243 -24.94 15.61 31.45
N PHE A 244 -24.41 15.55 30.24
CA PHE A 244 -25.18 15.36 29.02
C PHE A 244 -24.65 14.16 28.23
N ILE A 245 -25.48 13.15 28.06
CA ILE A 245 -25.17 11.94 27.27
C ILE A 245 -25.89 12.06 25.93
N ASN A 246 -25.10 12.11 24.87
CA ASN A 246 -25.59 12.28 23.50
C ASN A 246 -25.78 10.92 22.85
N VAL A 247 -27.01 10.59 22.46
CA VAL A 247 -27.39 9.30 21.89
C VAL A 247 -27.83 9.47 20.43
N PRO A 248 -27.01 9.04 19.45
CA PRO A 248 -27.40 9.00 18.05
C PRO A 248 -28.58 8.06 17.74
N PRO A 249 -29.32 8.26 16.64
CA PRO A 249 -30.46 7.41 16.24
C PRO A 249 -30.12 5.95 16.01
N THR A 250 -28.87 5.65 15.70
CA THR A 250 -28.43 4.30 15.38
C THR A 250 -28.13 3.48 16.62
N VAL A 251 -27.99 4.10 17.81
CA VAL A 251 -27.71 3.39 19.07
C VAL A 251 -28.83 2.41 19.37
N ASN A 252 -28.49 1.13 19.52
CA ASN A 252 -29.45 0.09 19.83
C ASN A 252 -29.54 -0.22 21.33
N LYS A 253 -28.57 0.24 22.12
CA LYS A 253 -28.53 0.02 23.56
C LYS A 253 -27.81 1.13 24.30
N LEU A 254 -28.40 1.58 25.40
CA LEU A 254 -27.80 2.51 26.36
C LEU A 254 -27.95 1.94 27.77
N ARG A 255 -26.82 1.84 28.46
CA ARG A 255 -26.78 1.58 29.89
C ARG A 255 -26.06 2.70 30.61
N ILE A 256 -26.59 3.06 31.77
CA ILE A 256 -25.97 4.03 32.67
C ILE A 256 -25.91 3.41 34.06
N GLY A 257 -24.72 3.34 34.63
CA GLY A 257 -24.51 2.94 36.01
C GLY A 257 -23.92 4.11 36.80
N ILE A 258 -24.60 4.54 37.85
CA ILE A 258 -24.20 5.67 38.68
C ILE A 258 -23.94 5.18 40.09
N TYR A 259 -22.80 5.58 40.65
CA TYR A 259 -22.46 5.39 42.05
C TYR A 259 -22.55 6.73 42.79
N ARG A 260 -23.26 6.75 43.92
CA ARG A 260 -23.25 7.84 44.90
C ARG A 260 -22.84 7.29 46.26
N GLU A 261 -21.87 7.93 46.90
CA GLU A 261 -21.45 7.57 48.26
C GLU A 261 -22.46 8.05 49.32
N ASP A 262 -22.97 9.26 49.15
CA ASP A 262 -23.94 9.90 50.03
C ASP A 262 -25.37 9.66 49.53
N ILE A 263 -26.17 8.95 50.33
CA ILE A 263 -27.55 8.54 50.01
C ILE A 263 -28.52 9.72 49.91
N GLU A 264 -28.17 10.87 50.50
CA GLU A 264 -28.98 12.10 50.40
C GLU A 264 -28.80 12.80 49.05
N THR A 265 -27.81 12.39 48.25
CA THR A 265 -27.58 12.93 46.90
C THR A 265 -28.72 12.54 45.97
N LYS A 266 -29.44 13.53 45.45
CA LYS A 266 -30.51 13.30 44.47
C LYS A 266 -29.95 13.32 43.06
N VAL A 267 -30.35 12.34 42.25
CA VAL A 267 -29.94 12.25 40.85
C VAL A 267 -31.18 12.12 39.98
N SER A 268 -31.40 13.09 39.11
CA SER A 268 -32.50 13.12 38.15
C SER A 268 -31.97 12.73 36.78
N LEU A 269 -32.49 11.66 36.20
CA LEU A 269 -32.24 11.29 34.81
C LEU A 269 -33.38 11.80 33.95
N ILE A 270 -33.07 12.60 32.94
CA ILE A 270 -34.05 13.28 32.10
C ILE A 270 -33.87 12.80 30.66
N ASN A 271 -34.96 12.34 30.05
CA ASN A 271 -34.97 11.87 28.67
C ASN A 271 -34.87 13.05 27.68
N PRO A 272 -34.64 12.79 26.38
CA PRO A 272 -34.52 13.86 25.38
C PRO A 272 -35.75 14.75 25.21
N ASP A 273 -36.94 14.31 25.64
CA ASP A 273 -38.17 15.12 25.65
C ASP A 273 -38.25 16.08 26.84
N GLY A 274 -37.32 15.99 27.80
CA GLY A 274 -37.32 16.79 29.03
C GLY A 274 -38.12 16.18 30.18
N ASN A 275 -38.52 14.90 30.09
CA ASN A 275 -39.21 14.20 31.16
C ASN A 275 -38.22 13.49 32.07
N GLU A 276 -38.35 13.70 33.39
CA GLU A 276 -37.60 12.95 34.39
C GLU A 276 -38.07 11.49 34.45
N LEU A 277 -37.13 10.56 34.48
CA LEU A 277 -37.40 9.14 34.62
C LEU A 277 -37.87 8.83 36.03
N ILE A 278 -38.83 7.92 36.12
CA ILE A 278 -39.38 7.40 37.37
C ILE A 278 -39.28 5.87 37.30
N GLU A 279 -39.10 5.20 38.44
CA GLU A 279 -39.17 3.74 38.52
C GLU A 279 -40.49 3.23 37.93
N ASN A 280 -40.45 2.10 37.22
CA ASN A 280 -41.59 1.51 36.50
C ASN A 280 -42.14 2.37 35.33
N SER A 281 -41.30 3.24 34.76
CA SER A 281 -41.55 3.81 33.43
C SER A 281 -41.35 2.76 32.32
N ASP A 282 -41.54 3.12 31.05
CA ASP A 282 -41.24 2.26 29.89
C ASP A 282 -39.75 1.87 29.77
N TYR A 283 -38.92 2.30 30.72
CA TYR A 283 -37.48 2.06 30.78
C TYR A 283 -37.14 1.14 31.95
N ASN A 284 -36.17 0.24 31.78
CA ASN A 284 -35.64 -0.54 32.90
C ASN A 284 -34.73 0.37 33.73
N PHE A 285 -35.34 1.08 34.67
CA PHE A 285 -34.72 2.07 35.55
C PHE A 285 -35.06 1.75 37.00
N TRP A 286 -34.03 1.74 37.85
CA TRP A 286 -34.21 1.59 39.29
C TRP A 286 -33.17 2.40 40.06
N GLU A 287 -33.57 2.88 41.22
CA GLU A 287 -32.78 3.71 42.12
C GLU A 287 -32.65 3.00 43.48
N LEU A 288 -31.42 2.63 43.82
CA LEU A 288 -31.04 2.07 45.11
C LEU A 288 -30.31 3.14 45.95
N ASP A 289 -29.96 2.83 47.19
CA ASP A 289 -29.34 3.78 48.12
C ASP A 289 -28.03 4.39 47.54
N LYS A 290 -27.13 3.57 47.01
CA LYS A 290 -25.82 3.96 46.43
C LYS A 290 -25.70 3.71 44.93
N ILE A 291 -26.59 2.91 44.34
CA ILE A 291 -26.56 2.56 42.91
C ILE A 291 -27.80 3.10 42.21
N ILE A 292 -27.60 3.78 41.08
CA ILE A 292 -28.68 4.11 40.15
C ILE A 292 -28.34 3.48 38.82
N PHE A 293 -29.28 2.74 38.23
CA PHE A 293 -29.02 1.98 37.03
C PHE A 293 -30.13 2.14 36.01
N LEU A 294 -29.74 2.26 34.75
CA LEU A 294 -30.60 2.37 33.59
C LEU A 294 -30.16 1.36 32.54
N ASP A 295 -31.07 0.53 32.01
CA ASP A 295 -30.84 -0.36 30.86
C ASP A 295 -31.96 -0.19 29.83
N ILE A 296 -31.65 0.49 28.72
CA ILE A 296 -32.60 0.77 27.65
C ILE A 296 -32.16 0.06 26.37
N ASN A 297 -33.06 -0.76 25.83
CA ASN A 297 -32.98 -1.24 24.46
C ASN A 297 -33.63 -0.19 23.53
N LYS A 298 -32.95 0.17 22.44
CA LYS A 298 -33.36 1.20 21.46
C LYS A 298 -33.69 2.53 22.13
N PRO A 299 -32.71 3.17 22.80
CA PRO A 299 -32.94 4.45 23.48
C PRO A 299 -33.41 5.52 22.51
N GLN A 300 -34.22 6.45 23.02
CA GLN A 300 -34.59 7.64 22.27
C GLN A 300 -33.33 8.43 21.88
N SER A 301 -33.26 8.85 20.62
CA SER A 301 -32.18 9.68 20.11
C SER A 301 -32.27 11.10 20.67
N GLY A 302 -31.12 11.69 20.99
CA GLY A 302 -31.01 13.05 21.50
C GLY A 302 -30.12 13.13 22.74
N THR A 303 -30.28 14.22 23.49
CA THR A 303 -29.46 14.48 24.68
C THR A 303 -30.19 14.04 25.94
N TRP A 304 -29.70 12.98 26.56
CA TRP A 304 -30.09 12.55 27.89
C TRP A 304 -29.35 13.39 28.93
N THR A 305 -30.05 13.89 29.94
CA THR A 305 -29.47 14.79 30.94
C THR A 305 -29.46 14.13 32.31
N ILE A 306 -28.33 14.21 33.02
CA ILE A 306 -28.21 13.77 34.41
C ILE A 306 -27.96 15.01 35.27
N ILE A 307 -28.91 15.32 36.14
CA ILE A 307 -28.78 16.41 37.11
C ILE A 307 -28.54 15.81 38.49
N THR A 308 -27.41 16.18 39.10
CA THR A 308 -27.03 15.69 40.43
C THR A 308 -27.04 16.85 41.42
N ASN A 309 -27.78 16.66 42.52
CA ASN A 309 -27.88 17.58 43.63
C ASN A 309 -27.44 16.87 44.91
N GLY A 310 -26.20 17.11 45.33
CA GLY A 310 -25.64 16.62 46.59
C GLY A 310 -24.71 17.68 47.18
N SER A 311 -24.15 17.44 48.36
CA SER A 311 -23.19 18.36 48.99
C SER A 311 -21.83 17.73 49.28
N THR A 312 -21.75 16.40 49.31
CA THR A 312 -20.60 15.63 49.77
C THR A 312 -20.57 14.24 49.15
N GLY A 313 -19.40 13.59 49.20
CA GLY A 313 -19.24 12.19 48.82
C GLY A 313 -18.77 11.98 47.38
N LYS A 314 -18.20 10.80 47.14
CA LYS A 314 -17.78 10.32 45.83
C LYS A 314 -18.97 10.09 44.91
N TYR A 315 -18.83 10.50 43.65
CA TYR A 315 -19.83 10.34 42.61
C TYR A 315 -19.19 9.92 41.30
N GLU A 316 -19.67 8.82 40.73
CA GLU A 316 -19.18 8.29 39.45
C GLU A 316 -20.33 7.93 38.52
N ILE A 317 -20.19 8.24 37.24
CA ILE A 317 -21.13 7.81 36.19
C ILE A 317 -20.35 6.97 35.18
N TYR A 318 -20.90 5.79 34.88
CA TYR A 318 -20.46 4.90 33.83
C TYR A 318 -21.52 4.79 32.76
N THR A 319 -21.09 4.80 31.49
CA THR A 319 -21.97 4.59 30.34
C THR A 319 -21.49 3.39 29.53
N ASP A 320 -22.41 2.58 29.04
CA ASP A 320 -22.16 1.49 28.10
C ASP A 320 -23.16 1.62 26.95
N THR A 321 -22.66 2.00 25.79
CA THR A 321 -23.47 2.27 24.59
C THR A 321 -23.09 1.32 23.48
N SER A 322 -24.07 0.65 22.89
CA SER A 322 -23.86 -0.16 21.70
C SER A 322 -24.44 0.56 20.48
N ASN A 323 -23.58 0.81 19.50
CA ASN A 323 -23.95 1.42 18.24
C ASN A 323 -23.62 0.47 17.08
N PRO A 324 -24.60 -0.12 16.39
CA PRO A 324 -24.41 -0.96 15.21
C PRO A 324 -23.90 -0.21 13.98
N LEU A 325 -23.93 1.13 14.00
CA LEU A 325 -23.33 1.96 12.95
C LEU A 325 -21.83 2.13 13.18
N GLU A 326 -21.06 1.77 12.16
CA GLU A 326 -19.62 1.93 12.12
C GLU A 326 -19.21 2.72 10.86
N LEU A 327 -18.22 3.60 11.01
CA LEU A 327 -17.62 4.35 9.90
C LEU A 327 -16.23 3.79 9.66
N LYS A 328 -15.86 3.50 8.41
CA LYS A 328 -14.54 2.96 8.06
C LYS A 328 -14.06 3.56 6.75
N THR A 329 -12.75 3.79 6.63
CA THR A 329 -12.14 4.11 5.32
C THR A 329 -12.43 2.96 4.35
N PHE A 330 -13.00 3.30 3.21
CA PHE A 330 -13.26 2.42 2.09
C PHE A 330 -12.15 2.61 1.05
N GLY A 331 -11.73 1.52 0.40
CA GLY A 331 -10.69 1.60 -0.64
C GLY A 331 -9.27 1.77 -0.08
N ASP A 332 -8.47 2.60 -0.77
CA ASP A 332 -7.03 2.71 -0.53
C ASP A 332 -6.71 3.43 0.78
N LYS A 333 -5.68 2.94 1.48
CA LYS A 333 -5.13 3.55 2.71
C LYS A 333 -3.73 4.14 2.54
N ILE A 334 -3.15 3.99 1.36
CA ILE A 334 -1.81 4.46 1.02
C ILE A 334 -1.94 5.26 -0.26
N TYR A 335 -1.39 6.48 -0.25
CA TYR A 335 -1.48 7.42 -1.35
C TYR A 335 -0.09 7.96 -1.72
N PRO A 336 0.17 8.28 -3.01
CA PRO A 336 1.44 8.85 -3.43
C PRO A 336 1.64 10.29 -2.93
N VAL A 337 2.89 10.64 -2.61
CA VAL A 337 3.34 12.03 -2.41
C VAL A 337 2.99 12.88 -3.66
N ASN A 338 2.57 14.13 -3.44
CA ASN A 338 2.18 15.10 -4.47
C ASN A 338 1.01 14.66 -5.38
N SER A 339 0.24 13.65 -4.98
CA SER A 339 -0.97 13.23 -5.70
C SER A 339 -2.24 13.71 -5.01
N GLU A 340 -3.32 13.83 -5.78
CA GLU A 340 -4.66 14.07 -5.24
C GLU A 340 -5.15 12.84 -4.48
N ILE A 341 -5.70 13.03 -3.29
CA ILE A 341 -6.17 11.95 -2.43
C ILE A 341 -7.69 11.89 -2.52
N LEU A 342 -8.21 10.87 -3.18
CA LEU A 342 -9.64 10.54 -3.13
C LEU A 342 -9.89 9.65 -1.91
N LEU A 343 -10.40 10.25 -0.83
CA LEU A 343 -10.76 9.51 0.37
C LEU A 343 -12.20 9.02 0.27
N GLU A 344 -12.40 7.72 0.37
CA GLU A 344 -13.72 7.07 0.44
C GLU A 344 -13.96 6.55 1.87
N VAL A 345 -15.17 6.71 2.40
CA VAL A 345 -15.55 6.25 3.75
C VAL A 345 -16.91 5.57 3.67
N GLY A 346 -16.97 4.31 4.08
CA GLY A 346 -18.20 3.53 4.15
C GLY A 346 -18.90 3.69 5.49
N ALA A 347 -20.23 3.88 5.44
CA ALA A 347 -21.12 3.76 6.60
C ALA A 347 -21.71 2.34 6.64
N TYR A 348 -21.37 1.59 7.68
CA TYR A 348 -21.77 0.20 7.85
C TYR A 348 -22.77 0.08 8.99
N PHE A 349 -23.98 -0.38 8.71
CA PHE A 349 -24.96 -0.75 9.72
C PHE A 349 -25.06 -2.27 9.74
N GLU A 350 -24.75 -2.91 10.87
CA GLU A 350 -24.73 -4.38 11.00
C GLU A 350 -23.90 -5.07 9.89
N ASN A 351 -22.71 -4.53 9.60
CA ASN A 351 -21.79 -4.98 8.54
C ASN A 351 -22.32 -4.83 7.09
N SER A 352 -23.44 -4.17 6.88
CA SER A 352 -23.96 -3.83 5.54
C SER A 352 -23.75 -2.35 5.23
N LEU A 353 -23.28 -2.03 4.02
CA LEU A 353 -23.20 -0.64 3.56
C LEU A 353 -24.61 -0.06 3.50
N MET A 354 -24.78 1.10 4.11
CA MET A 354 -26.07 1.77 4.21
C MET A 354 -25.89 3.27 4.09
N ASN A 355 -26.63 3.88 3.16
CA ASN A 355 -26.75 5.33 3.12
C ASN A 355 -27.54 5.84 4.34
N ILE A 356 -26.94 6.76 5.09
CA ILE A 356 -27.57 7.37 6.26
C ILE A 356 -28.30 8.65 5.86
N SER A 357 -29.63 8.58 5.88
CA SER A 357 -30.49 9.71 5.52
C SER A 357 -30.40 10.86 6.53
N ASP A 358 -30.51 12.10 6.02
CA ASP A 358 -30.50 13.34 6.81
C ASP A 358 -29.26 13.56 7.70
N ALA A 359 -28.16 12.88 7.37
CA ALA A 359 -26.85 13.05 7.99
C ALA A 359 -25.83 13.68 7.04
N GLU A 360 -24.88 14.41 7.60
CA GLU A 360 -23.70 14.93 6.93
C GLU A 360 -22.47 14.23 7.50
N LEU A 361 -21.64 13.67 6.61
CA LEU A 361 -20.35 13.12 7.00
C LEU A 361 -19.27 14.17 6.79
N GLN A 362 -18.48 14.40 7.83
CA GLN A 362 -17.29 15.25 7.78
C GLN A 362 -16.05 14.42 8.11
N VAL A 363 -14.94 14.78 7.48
CA VAL A 363 -13.62 14.27 7.85
C VAL A 363 -12.77 15.43 8.35
N ARG A 364 -12.23 15.29 9.56
CA ARG A 364 -11.12 16.12 10.04
C ARG A 364 -9.83 15.42 9.71
N VAL A 365 -8.96 16.10 8.97
CA VAL A 365 -7.65 15.62 8.55
C VAL A 365 -6.60 16.38 9.34
N ARG A 366 -5.76 15.66 10.10
CA ARG A 366 -4.61 16.23 10.82
C ARG A 366 -3.32 15.73 10.19
N ASP A 367 -2.54 16.65 9.64
CA ASP A 367 -1.23 16.33 9.08
C ASP A 367 -0.16 16.14 10.17
N PHE A 368 1.01 15.65 9.77
CA PHE A 368 2.15 15.44 10.68
C PHE A 368 2.75 16.74 11.26
N LYS A 369 2.42 17.90 10.70
CA LYS A 369 2.81 19.22 11.20
C LYS A 369 1.82 19.75 12.24
N GLY A 370 0.71 19.04 12.47
CA GLY A 370 -0.37 19.40 13.38
C GLY A 370 -1.40 20.36 12.77
N THR A 371 -1.37 20.59 11.46
CA THR A 371 -2.38 21.37 10.75
C THR A 371 -3.66 20.56 10.63
N GLU A 372 -4.79 21.16 10.98
CA GLU A 372 -6.10 20.52 10.85
C GLU A 372 -6.92 21.17 9.73
N THR A 373 -7.55 20.33 8.92
CA THR A 373 -8.55 20.75 7.94
C THR A 373 -9.82 19.91 8.12
N ILE A 374 -10.97 20.49 7.81
CA ILE A 374 -12.25 19.79 7.85
C ILE A 374 -12.87 19.84 6.46
N GLN A 375 -13.32 18.70 5.97
CA GLN A 375 -14.00 18.58 4.69
C GLN A 375 -15.32 17.85 4.85
N ILE A 376 -16.31 18.24 4.04
CA ILE A 376 -17.59 17.55 3.93
C ILE A 376 -17.46 16.47 2.87
N MET A 377 -17.86 15.26 3.23
CA MET A 377 -17.91 14.10 2.34
C MET A 377 -19.34 13.94 1.78
N ASN A 378 -19.45 13.47 0.53
CA ASN A 378 -20.72 13.39 -0.17
C ASN A 378 -20.93 12.01 -0.82
N ASP A 379 -22.18 11.57 -0.88
CA ASP A 379 -22.65 10.31 -1.46
C ASP A 379 -23.78 10.64 -2.47
N ILE A 380 -23.42 11.35 -3.55
CA ILE A 380 -24.37 11.90 -4.55
C ILE A 380 -23.97 11.58 -6.01
N GLY A 381 -22.97 10.74 -6.21
CA GLY A 381 -22.40 10.38 -7.51
C GLY A 381 -21.65 11.51 -8.20
N GLN A 382 -21.05 12.44 -7.44
CA GLN A 382 -20.31 13.60 -7.97
C GLN A 382 -19.03 13.85 -7.16
N LYS A 383 -18.12 14.68 -7.70
CA LYS A 383 -16.89 15.13 -7.00
C LYS A 383 -16.05 14.00 -6.38
N GLY A 384 -15.83 12.93 -7.15
CA GLY A 384 -15.04 11.78 -6.72
C GLY A 384 -15.88 10.60 -6.25
N ASP A 385 -17.15 10.81 -5.89
CA ASP A 385 -18.07 9.73 -5.59
C ASP A 385 -18.53 9.00 -6.87
N LYS A 386 -18.46 7.66 -6.84
CA LYS A 386 -18.70 6.78 -7.99
C LYS A 386 -20.19 6.47 -8.19
N VAL A 387 -20.93 6.24 -7.11
CA VAL A 387 -22.32 5.78 -7.14
C VAL A 387 -23.11 6.50 -6.05
N ALA A 388 -24.17 7.21 -6.44
CA ALA A 388 -24.98 7.94 -5.48
C ALA A 388 -25.79 7.01 -4.56
N PHE A 389 -25.83 7.36 -3.28
CA PHE A 389 -26.63 6.77 -2.21
C PHE A 389 -26.31 5.30 -1.92
N ASP A 390 -25.06 4.89 -2.09
CA ASP A 390 -24.61 3.52 -1.80
C ASP A 390 -24.02 3.36 -0.39
N GLY A 391 -23.93 4.45 0.38
CA GLY A 391 -23.34 4.48 1.73
C GLY A 391 -21.83 4.68 1.73
N ILE A 392 -21.22 4.98 0.58
CA ILE A 392 -19.81 5.35 0.44
C ILE A 392 -19.73 6.85 0.20
N TYR A 393 -19.19 7.55 1.19
CA TYR A 393 -19.01 8.99 1.15
C TYR A 393 -17.60 9.31 0.66
N SER A 394 -17.47 10.24 -0.28
CA SER A 394 -16.18 10.59 -0.88
C SER A 394 -15.81 12.07 -0.66
N ALA A 395 -14.51 12.34 -0.51
CA ALA A 395 -13.94 13.68 -0.50
C ALA A 395 -12.54 13.71 -1.14
N ILE A 396 -12.21 14.84 -1.76
CA ILE A 396 -10.90 15.07 -2.38
C ILE A 396 -10.04 15.91 -1.43
N LEU A 397 -9.00 15.32 -0.86
CA LEU A 397 -8.06 16.00 0.01
C LEU A 397 -6.94 16.67 -0.78
N ALA A 398 -6.35 17.72 -0.21
CA ALA A 398 -5.18 18.37 -0.79
C ALA A 398 -3.98 17.42 -0.82
N SER A 399 -3.19 17.50 -1.89
CA SER A 399 -1.97 16.70 -2.04
C SER A 399 -0.95 17.03 -0.96
N MET A 400 -0.28 16.00 -0.43
CA MET A 400 0.74 16.14 0.60
C MET A 400 2.15 16.04 -0.02
N SER A 401 3.03 16.98 0.33
CA SER A 401 4.36 17.08 -0.29
C SER A 401 5.45 16.23 0.33
N GLU A 402 5.16 15.59 1.47
CA GLU A 402 6.13 14.83 2.25
C GLU A 402 5.49 13.51 2.71
N GLN A 403 6.31 12.45 2.74
CA GLN A 403 5.93 11.16 3.29
C GLN A 403 5.54 11.31 4.76
N SER A 404 4.36 10.80 5.12
CA SER A 404 3.79 11.01 6.46
C SER A 404 2.62 10.06 6.75
N VAL A 405 2.27 9.94 8.03
CA VAL A 405 1.00 9.37 8.48
C VAL A 405 0.05 10.51 8.76
N VAL A 406 -1.17 10.42 8.24
CA VAL A 406 -2.21 11.44 8.38
C VAL A 406 -3.34 10.86 9.23
N ASP A 407 -3.67 11.55 10.31
CA ASP A 407 -4.76 11.15 11.21
C ASP A 407 -6.10 11.68 10.65
N LEU A 408 -7.11 10.82 10.67
CA LEU A 408 -8.46 11.12 10.19
C LEU A 408 -9.47 10.92 11.33
N GLU A 409 -10.37 11.89 11.54
CA GLU A 409 -11.55 11.75 12.39
C GLU A 409 -12.80 11.93 11.53
N TYR A 410 -13.56 10.84 11.35
CA TYR A 410 -14.86 10.84 10.70
C TYR A 410 -15.92 11.25 11.72
N THR A 411 -16.77 12.20 11.33
CA THR A 411 -17.90 12.66 12.14
C THR A 411 -19.16 12.65 11.29
N LEU A 412 -20.08 11.73 11.59
CA LEU A 412 -21.40 11.68 10.97
C LEU A 412 -22.41 12.38 11.90
N GLN A 413 -23.09 13.41 11.38
CA GLN A 413 -23.99 14.26 12.16
C GLN A 413 -25.33 14.44 11.44
N TRP A 414 -26.44 14.16 12.12
CA TRP A 414 -27.78 14.44 11.60
C TRP A 414 -28.12 15.93 11.71
N LYS A 415 -28.81 16.47 10.70
CA LYS A 415 -29.13 17.91 10.61
C LYS A 415 -29.93 18.45 11.80
N ASN A 416 -30.80 17.62 12.37
CA ASN A 416 -31.71 18.01 13.45
C ASN A 416 -31.31 17.45 14.82
N LEU A 417 -30.12 16.84 14.94
CA LEU A 417 -29.64 16.27 16.19
C LEU A 417 -28.26 16.85 16.51
N THR A 418 -27.88 16.83 17.78
CA THR A 418 -26.59 17.31 18.28
C THR A 418 -25.59 16.18 18.54
N THR A 419 -25.97 14.95 18.23
CA THR A 419 -25.29 13.73 18.69
C THR A 419 -24.57 13.04 17.53
N PRO A 420 -23.24 13.24 17.36
CA PRO A 420 -22.51 12.65 16.24
C PRO A 420 -22.14 11.19 16.50
N VAL A 421 -21.87 10.47 15.41
CA VAL A 421 -21.07 9.24 15.43
C VAL A 421 -19.66 9.59 14.98
N LYS A 422 -18.66 9.21 15.77
CA LYS A 422 -17.25 9.51 15.48
C LYS A 422 -16.43 8.24 15.31
N HIS A 423 -15.45 8.29 14.43
CA HIS A 423 -14.47 7.23 14.23
C HIS A 423 -13.11 7.82 13.87
N ASN A 424 -12.04 7.24 14.40
CA ASN A 424 -10.67 7.65 14.08
C ASN A 424 -10.02 6.59 13.19
N ASP A 425 -9.35 7.02 12.13
CA ASP A 425 -8.58 6.16 11.22
C ASP A 425 -7.28 6.88 10.79
N GLN A 426 -6.44 6.20 10.02
CA GLN A 426 -5.19 6.75 9.50
C GLN A 426 -4.96 6.34 8.05
N ILE A 427 -4.37 7.25 7.27
CA ILE A 427 -3.84 6.96 5.94
C ILE A 427 -2.34 7.26 5.90
N LYS A 428 -1.64 6.67 4.93
CA LYS A 428 -0.21 6.89 4.72
C LYS A 428 0.04 7.58 3.39
N ILE A 429 0.93 8.56 3.42
CA ILE A 429 1.46 9.20 2.23
C ILE A 429 2.86 8.66 2.01
N GLU A 430 3.10 8.02 0.87
CA GLU A 430 4.35 7.32 0.56
C GLU A 430 4.91 7.76 -0.79
N TYR A 431 6.23 7.65 -0.97
CA TYR A 431 6.83 7.84 -2.29
C TYR A 431 6.59 6.60 -3.14
N TYR A 432 6.05 6.77 -4.34
CA TYR A 432 5.82 5.67 -5.25
C TYR A 432 6.98 5.51 -6.24
N PRO A 433 7.12 4.34 -6.88
CA PRO A 433 8.10 4.11 -7.92
C PRO A 433 7.91 5.06 -9.12
N GLU A 434 9.01 5.65 -9.56
CA GLU A 434 9.07 6.54 -10.72
C GLU A 434 10.10 6.05 -11.74
N LEU A 435 9.90 6.43 -13.01
CA LEU A 435 10.80 6.17 -14.12
C LEU A 435 11.39 7.49 -14.63
N ASN A 436 12.72 7.58 -14.61
CA ASN A 436 13.47 8.77 -15.02
C ASN A 436 14.41 8.46 -16.19
N VAL A 437 14.18 9.08 -17.35
CA VAL A 437 15.06 8.94 -18.51
C VAL A 437 16.32 9.79 -18.29
N THR A 438 17.47 9.12 -18.19
CA THR A 438 18.75 9.76 -17.85
C THR A 438 19.52 10.23 -19.08
N SER A 439 19.32 9.57 -20.24
CA SER A 439 19.96 9.99 -21.49
C SER A 439 19.15 9.57 -22.71
N ILE A 440 19.16 10.40 -23.73
CA ILE A 440 18.60 10.14 -25.06
C ILE A 440 19.69 10.47 -26.08
N SER A 441 19.97 9.55 -27.00
CA SER A 441 21.06 9.70 -27.96
C SER A 441 20.63 9.35 -29.39
N ASN A 442 20.83 10.30 -30.30
CA ASN A 442 20.72 10.06 -31.74
C ASN A 442 21.75 9.02 -32.19
N ALA A 443 21.35 8.19 -33.15
CA ALA A 443 22.13 7.04 -33.57
C ALA A 443 22.35 7.05 -35.09
N ALA A 444 23.58 6.73 -35.52
CA ALA A 444 23.94 6.68 -36.92
C ALA A 444 24.93 5.54 -37.19
N GLY A 445 24.66 4.69 -38.19
CA GLY A 445 25.53 3.55 -38.47
C GLY A 445 25.07 2.61 -39.57
N LYS A 446 25.36 1.32 -39.40
CA LYS A 446 24.99 0.26 -40.36
C LYS A 446 23.58 -0.25 -40.09
N VAL A 447 22.99 -0.85 -41.13
CA VAL A 447 21.80 -1.70 -41.00
C VAL A 447 22.16 -2.93 -40.14
N ASN A 448 21.21 -3.44 -39.35
CA ASN A 448 21.36 -4.54 -38.39
C ASN A 448 22.42 -4.30 -37.32
N GLN A 449 22.74 -3.04 -37.04
CA GLN A 449 23.59 -2.65 -35.92
C GLN A 449 22.70 -2.25 -34.74
N ASP A 450 23.06 -2.73 -33.55
CA ASP A 450 22.43 -2.33 -32.30
C ASP A 450 22.88 -0.91 -31.91
N PHE A 451 21.93 -0.03 -31.64
CA PHE A 451 22.17 1.33 -31.15
C PHE A 451 21.48 1.53 -29.81
N ILE A 452 22.23 1.94 -28.78
CA ILE A 452 21.64 2.43 -27.53
C ILE A 452 21.03 3.80 -27.83
N ILE A 453 19.71 3.89 -27.77
CA ILE A 453 18.95 5.10 -28.12
C ILE A 453 18.50 5.88 -26.89
N ALA A 454 18.33 5.20 -25.75
CA ALA A 454 18.00 5.84 -24.49
C ALA A 454 18.47 5.01 -23.29
N LYS A 455 18.62 5.67 -22.15
CA LYS A 455 18.81 5.05 -20.83
C LYS A 455 17.82 5.63 -19.85
N PHE A 456 17.29 4.79 -18.97
CA PHE A 456 16.44 5.25 -17.88
C PHE A 456 16.75 4.50 -16.59
N GLN A 457 16.33 5.10 -15.50
CA GLN A 457 16.46 4.54 -14.16
C GLN A 457 15.12 4.53 -13.44
N THR A 458 14.93 3.58 -12.54
CA THR A 458 13.75 3.45 -11.70
C THR A 458 14.11 3.73 -10.24
N SER A 459 13.27 4.49 -9.54
CA SER A 459 13.59 4.96 -8.20
C SER A 459 12.35 5.20 -7.34
N VAL A 460 12.53 5.11 -6.02
CA VAL A 460 11.56 5.57 -5.00
C VAL A 460 12.29 6.57 -4.11
N ASN A 461 11.80 7.81 -3.98
CA ASN A 461 12.40 8.86 -3.15
C ASN A 461 13.93 9.02 -3.35
N SER A 462 14.38 9.05 -4.61
CA SER A 462 15.80 9.08 -5.02
C SER A 462 16.63 7.81 -4.76
N TYR A 463 16.07 6.76 -4.15
CA TYR A 463 16.74 5.47 -3.99
C TYR A 463 16.45 4.55 -5.18
N PRO A 464 17.44 3.77 -5.66
CA PRO A 464 17.24 2.77 -6.69
C PRO A 464 16.09 1.80 -6.37
N PHE A 465 15.12 1.67 -7.28
CA PHE A 465 14.02 0.73 -7.15
C PHE A 465 14.17 -0.39 -8.17
N LEU A 466 14.37 -1.62 -7.69
CA LEU A 466 14.67 -2.78 -8.53
C LEU A 466 13.39 -3.34 -9.16
N VAL A 467 13.35 -3.36 -10.49
CA VAL A 467 12.24 -3.94 -11.27
C VAL A 467 12.75 -5.00 -12.25
N GLY A 468 11.87 -5.95 -12.57
CA GLY A 468 12.05 -6.94 -13.62
C GLY A 468 11.90 -6.33 -15.01
N ILE A 469 12.40 -7.03 -16.03
CA ILE A 469 12.21 -6.63 -17.43
C ILE A 469 10.75 -6.74 -17.87
N ASP A 470 10.01 -7.65 -17.26
CA ASP A 470 8.59 -7.90 -17.43
C ASP A 470 7.70 -6.82 -16.81
N GLU A 471 8.26 -6.00 -15.91
CA GLU A 471 7.58 -4.85 -15.29
C GLU A 471 7.68 -3.58 -16.15
N ILE A 472 8.36 -3.64 -17.31
CA ILE A 472 8.56 -2.51 -18.22
C ILE A 472 7.94 -2.79 -19.59
N ASP A 473 7.00 -1.94 -19.98
CA ASP A 473 6.38 -1.96 -21.30
C ASP A 473 7.00 -0.91 -22.23
N LEU A 474 7.42 -1.37 -23.41
CA LEU A 474 7.87 -0.54 -24.52
C LEU A 474 6.76 -0.49 -25.59
N ILE A 475 6.05 0.62 -25.66
CA ILE A 475 5.02 0.87 -26.67
C ILE A 475 5.69 1.51 -27.89
N THR A 476 5.64 0.81 -29.02
CA THR A 476 6.30 1.18 -30.28
C THR A 476 5.31 1.20 -31.45
N ASP A 477 5.68 1.90 -32.53
CA ASP A 477 4.89 1.93 -33.76
C ASP A 477 5.02 0.61 -34.54
N LYS A 478 4.01 -0.25 -34.41
CA LYS A 478 3.95 -1.58 -35.06
C LYS A 478 3.94 -1.52 -36.59
N SER A 479 3.66 -0.36 -37.21
CA SER A 479 3.73 -0.22 -38.66
C SER A 479 5.18 -0.27 -39.19
N LYS A 480 6.16 0.06 -38.33
CA LYS A 480 7.59 0.07 -38.65
C LYS A 480 8.24 -1.28 -38.35
N ASN A 481 7.80 -2.33 -39.04
CA ASN A 481 8.30 -3.70 -38.86
C ASN A 481 9.80 -3.91 -39.18
N TYR A 482 10.46 -2.91 -39.77
CA TYR A 482 11.89 -2.89 -40.02
C TYR A 482 12.71 -2.37 -38.82
N LEU A 483 12.06 -1.95 -37.73
CA LEU A 483 12.69 -1.56 -36.48
C LEU A 483 12.45 -2.63 -35.42
N GLU A 484 13.54 -3.09 -34.80
CA GLU A 484 13.50 -3.97 -33.64
C GLU A 484 13.97 -3.20 -32.41
N TYR A 485 13.25 -3.35 -31.30
CA TYR A 485 13.57 -2.73 -30.02
C TYR A 485 13.84 -3.81 -28.98
N ARG A 486 14.85 -3.60 -28.15
CA ARG A 486 15.21 -4.48 -27.04
C ARG A 486 15.51 -3.68 -25.79
N LEU A 487 15.03 -4.17 -24.65
CA LEU A 487 15.39 -3.64 -23.34
C LEU A 487 16.53 -4.47 -22.75
N ASP A 488 17.66 -3.83 -22.45
CA ASP A 488 18.82 -4.48 -21.85
C ASP A 488 19.01 -3.94 -20.41
N PRO A 489 18.68 -4.73 -19.37
CA PRO A 489 18.90 -4.33 -17.98
C PRO A 489 20.41 -4.29 -17.66
N VAL A 490 20.85 -3.26 -16.93
CA VAL A 490 22.20 -3.22 -16.40
C VAL A 490 22.28 -4.20 -15.23
N LYS A 491 23.08 -5.25 -15.38
CA LYS A 491 23.13 -6.35 -14.42
C LYS A 491 23.60 -5.89 -13.04
N ILE A 492 22.81 -6.25 -12.03
CA ILE A 492 23.17 -6.12 -10.62
C ILE A 492 23.53 -7.53 -10.13
N LYS A 493 24.53 -7.61 -9.26
CA LYS A 493 25.01 -8.89 -8.74
C LYS A 493 23.90 -9.56 -7.90
N ASP A 494 23.74 -10.87 -8.07
CA ASP A 494 22.87 -11.72 -7.24
C ASP A 494 21.35 -11.40 -7.32
N THR A 495 20.89 -10.75 -8.40
CA THR A 495 19.46 -10.50 -8.67
C THR A 495 19.13 -10.57 -10.16
N HIS A 496 17.88 -10.89 -10.48
CA HIS A 496 17.34 -10.82 -11.85
C HIS A 496 16.68 -9.47 -12.16
N LYS A 497 16.59 -8.58 -11.16
CA LYS A 497 16.03 -7.24 -11.29
C LYS A 497 17.13 -6.20 -11.55
N SER A 498 16.75 -5.05 -12.10
CA SER A 498 17.63 -3.89 -12.28
C SER A 498 16.89 -2.59 -11.96
N TYR A 499 17.63 -1.53 -11.71
CA TYR A 499 17.10 -0.17 -11.64
C TYR A 499 17.62 0.72 -12.79
N GLU A 500 18.51 0.20 -13.65
CA GLU A 500 19.04 0.94 -14.80
C GLU A 500 18.89 0.09 -16.06
N PHE A 501 18.36 0.69 -17.11
CA PHE A 501 18.02 0.00 -18.34
C PHE A 501 18.50 0.78 -19.56
N ASN A 502 18.98 0.05 -20.56
CA ASN A 502 19.29 0.59 -21.88
C ASN A 502 18.20 0.17 -22.87
N ILE A 503 17.72 1.13 -23.66
CA ILE A 503 16.85 0.85 -24.80
C ILE A 503 17.72 0.78 -26.03
N ILE A 504 17.68 -0.36 -26.71
CA ILE A 504 18.41 -0.63 -27.94
C ILE A 504 17.42 -0.67 -29.08
N ALA A 505 17.77 0.01 -30.18
CA ALA A 505 17.07 -0.11 -31.45
C ALA A 505 18.02 -0.60 -32.53
N SER A 506 17.52 -1.44 -33.43
CA SER A 506 18.21 -1.84 -34.64
C SER A 506 17.24 -1.70 -35.83
N SER A 507 17.79 -1.48 -37.03
CA SER A 507 16.98 -1.39 -38.24
C SER A 507 17.44 -2.39 -39.29
N SER A 508 16.50 -3.14 -39.87
CA SER A 508 16.75 -4.10 -40.95
C SER A 508 16.81 -3.47 -42.33
N THR A 509 16.50 -2.17 -42.45
CA THR A 509 16.55 -1.42 -43.70
C THR A 509 17.33 -0.11 -43.56
N LYS A 510 17.62 0.54 -44.69
CA LYS A 510 18.26 1.86 -44.70
C LYS A 510 17.21 2.92 -44.45
N ILE A 511 17.34 3.63 -43.34
CA ILE A 511 16.40 4.67 -42.91
C ILE A 511 17.15 5.93 -42.52
N LYS A 512 16.44 7.05 -42.60
CA LYS A 512 16.83 8.31 -42.00
C LYS A 512 15.57 8.99 -41.53
N GLU A 513 15.16 8.65 -40.32
CA GLU A 513 13.88 9.09 -39.76
C GLU A 513 13.96 9.29 -38.26
N GLU A 514 12.97 10.02 -37.74
CA GLU A 514 12.72 10.11 -36.31
C GLU A 514 11.86 8.93 -35.86
N ILE A 515 12.29 8.27 -34.80
CA ILE A 515 11.58 7.17 -34.15
C ILE A 515 11.08 7.65 -32.80
N SER A 516 9.82 7.35 -32.49
CA SER A 516 9.20 7.69 -31.20
C SER A 516 8.71 6.42 -30.52
N LEU A 517 8.93 6.32 -29.21
CA LEU A 517 8.48 5.22 -28.37
C LEU A 517 8.03 5.73 -27.00
N GLN A 518 7.18 4.96 -26.34
CA GLN A 518 6.70 5.23 -24.99
C GLN A 518 7.19 4.13 -24.04
N ILE A 519 7.62 4.54 -22.85
CA ILE A 519 7.94 3.62 -21.76
C ILE A 519 6.91 3.77 -20.66
N ILE A 520 6.42 2.64 -20.16
CA ILE A 520 5.55 2.57 -18.99
C ILE A 520 6.12 1.49 -18.06
N MET A 521 6.12 1.74 -16.77
CA MET A 521 6.42 0.74 -15.75
C MET A 521 5.15 0.30 -15.06
N ASN A 522 4.91 -1.01 -15.04
CA ASN A 522 3.80 -1.67 -14.36
C ASN A 522 4.40 -2.59 -13.29
N THR A 523 4.27 -2.21 -12.02
CA THR A 523 4.88 -2.90 -10.88
C THR A 523 3.88 -3.04 -9.74
N THR A 524 4.15 -3.94 -8.81
CA THR A 524 3.41 -4.00 -7.54
C THR A 524 4.26 -3.35 -6.45
N TYR A 525 3.74 -2.32 -5.80
CA TYR A 525 4.40 -1.59 -4.72
C TYR A 525 3.45 -1.40 -3.54
N LEU A 526 3.90 -1.74 -2.33
CA LEU A 526 3.07 -1.71 -1.11
C LEU A 526 1.75 -2.50 -1.27
N ASP A 527 1.82 -3.67 -1.91
CA ASP A 527 0.69 -4.55 -2.22
C ASP A 527 -0.39 -3.94 -3.12
N GLN A 528 -0.08 -2.84 -3.81
CA GLN A 528 -0.93 -2.20 -4.82
C GLN A 528 -0.29 -2.27 -6.20
N ASP A 529 -1.10 -2.48 -7.23
CA ASP A 529 -0.66 -2.35 -8.62
C ASP A 529 -0.44 -0.87 -8.95
N HIS A 530 0.75 -0.55 -9.43
CA HIS A 530 1.17 0.80 -9.76
C HIS A 530 1.66 0.88 -11.21
N GLN A 531 1.10 1.84 -11.93
CA GLN A 531 1.49 2.18 -13.29
C GLN A 531 2.06 3.60 -13.33
N THR A 532 3.27 3.76 -13.82
CA THR A 532 3.85 5.10 -14.00
C THR A 532 3.20 5.83 -15.18
N PRO A 533 3.22 7.18 -15.18
CA PRO A 533 2.93 7.95 -16.39
C PRO A 533 3.81 7.52 -17.57
N SER A 534 3.26 7.55 -18.78
CA SER A 534 4.01 7.20 -20.00
C SER A 534 5.07 8.25 -20.31
N VAL A 535 6.32 7.82 -20.50
CA VAL A 535 7.42 8.72 -20.91
C VAL A 535 7.69 8.56 -22.40
N ASN A 536 7.50 9.64 -23.16
CA ASN A 536 7.78 9.68 -24.60
C ASN A 536 9.27 9.91 -24.87
N ILE A 537 9.85 9.10 -25.75
CA ILE A 537 11.23 9.25 -26.24
C ILE A 537 11.19 9.41 -27.76
N SER A 538 11.86 10.44 -28.27
CA SER A 538 12.07 10.68 -29.70
C SER A 538 13.56 10.73 -30.04
N VAL A 539 13.96 9.97 -31.06
CA VAL A 539 15.36 9.79 -31.45
C VAL A 539 15.50 9.82 -32.97
N GLN A 540 16.54 10.47 -33.50
CA GLN A 540 16.89 10.36 -34.91
C GLN A 540 17.79 9.14 -35.16
N LEU A 541 17.35 8.26 -36.07
CA LEU A 541 18.10 7.07 -36.48
C LEU A 541 18.45 7.14 -37.97
N ASP A 542 19.75 7.17 -38.27
CA ASP A 542 20.27 7.24 -39.64
C ASP A 542 21.14 6.00 -39.95
N THR A 543 20.59 5.06 -40.71
CA THR A 543 21.31 3.89 -41.24
C THR A 543 21.61 4.03 -42.74
N ASN A 544 21.32 5.19 -43.34
CA ASN A 544 21.46 5.44 -44.76
C ASN A 544 22.92 5.76 -45.17
N PHE A 545 23.85 4.93 -44.72
CA PHE A 545 25.27 5.04 -45.04
C PHE A 545 25.68 3.93 -46.02
N LEU A 546 26.50 4.31 -47.01
CA LEU A 546 27.08 3.37 -47.97
C LEU A 546 28.41 2.83 -47.45
N TYR A 547 28.43 1.54 -47.12
CA TYR A 547 29.62 0.82 -46.68
C TYR A 547 30.11 -0.13 -47.77
N ILE A 548 31.41 -0.14 -48.03
CA ILE A 548 32.09 -1.06 -48.96
C ILE A 548 33.18 -1.76 -48.16
N PHE A 549 33.17 -3.10 -48.11
CA PHE A 549 34.09 -3.92 -47.29
C PHE A 549 34.26 -3.41 -45.84
N GLY A 550 33.14 -3.06 -45.19
CA GLY A 550 33.13 -2.64 -43.79
C GLY A 550 33.50 -1.16 -43.51
N LEU A 551 34.10 -0.45 -44.47
CA LEU A 551 34.45 0.97 -44.40
C LEU A 551 33.42 1.85 -45.12
N ARG A 552 33.25 3.10 -44.68
CA ARG A 552 32.43 4.09 -45.40
C ARG A 552 33.06 4.43 -46.75
N TYR A 553 32.23 4.67 -47.77
CA TYR A 553 32.68 4.84 -49.16
C TYR A 553 33.75 5.94 -49.34
N TYR A 554 33.73 7.00 -48.54
CA TYR A 554 34.72 8.08 -48.68
C TYR A 554 36.14 7.66 -48.26
N TYR A 555 36.31 6.66 -47.38
CA TYR A 555 37.64 6.11 -47.09
C TYR A 555 38.23 5.38 -48.31
N TRP A 556 37.38 4.77 -49.14
CA TRP A 556 37.82 4.13 -50.38
C TRP A 556 38.33 5.14 -51.41
N LEU A 557 37.80 6.37 -51.44
CA LEU A 557 38.33 7.42 -52.32
C LEU A 557 39.81 7.73 -52.00
N ILE A 558 40.16 7.79 -50.71
CA ILE A 558 41.54 8.03 -50.27
C ILE A 558 42.44 6.84 -50.60
N ILE A 559 41.97 5.61 -50.37
CA ILE A 559 42.73 4.38 -50.68
C ILE A 559 42.99 4.27 -52.19
N ILE A 560 41.97 4.51 -53.02
CA ILE A 560 42.11 4.48 -54.48
C ILE A 560 43.11 5.53 -54.96
N LEU A 561 43.04 6.75 -54.40
CA LEU A 561 43.99 7.82 -54.72
C LEU A 561 45.43 7.42 -54.35
N ALA A 562 45.63 6.81 -53.18
CA ALA A 562 46.94 6.33 -52.75
C ALA A 562 47.49 5.24 -53.68
N ILE A 563 46.66 4.28 -54.08
CA ILE A 563 47.02 3.22 -55.05
C ILE A 563 47.41 3.84 -56.41
N LEU A 564 46.68 4.86 -56.87
CA LEU A 564 46.92 5.52 -58.15
C LEU A 564 48.25 6.28 -58.15
N ILE A 565 48.59 6.96 -57.05
CA ILE A 565 49.92 7.59 -56.85
C ILE A 565 51.02 6.52 -56.89
N LEU A 566 50.83 5.40 -56.18
CA LEU A 566 51.78 4.29 -56.14
C LEU A 566 52.01 3.68 -57.53
N ALA A 567 50.95 3.50 -58.31
CA ALA A 567 51.01 3.02 -59.69
C ALA A 567 51.77 4.00 -60.60
N ILE A 568 51.54 5.31 -60.48
CA ILE A 568 52.30 6.34 -61.21
C ILE A 568 53.79 6.25 -60.86
N PHE A 569 54.13 6.13 -59.57
CA PHE A 569 55.51 5.95 -59.14
C PHE A 569 56.14 4.68 -59.70
N MET A 570 55.40 3.56 -59.72
CA MET A 570 55.88 2.28 -60.24
C MET A 570 56.13 2.32 -61.75
N VAL A 571 55.17 2.85 -62.54
CA VAL A 571 55.34 3.06 -63.99
C VAL A 571 56.54 3.93 -64.28
N ASN A 572 56.74 4.99 -63.49
CA ASN A 572 57.85 5.90 -63.67
C ASN A 572 59.21 5.29 -63.28
N TYR A 573 59.24 4.38 -62.30
CA TYR A 573 60.43 3.58 -61.96
C TYR A 573 60.89 2.73 -63.16
N PHE A 574 59.95 2.09 -63.87
CA PHE A 574 60.27 1.29 -65.07
C PHE A 574 60.62 2.13 -66.32
N ARG A 575 60.23 3.42 -66.37
CA ARG A 575 60.52 4.32 -67.50
C ARG A 575 61.87 5.04 -67.41
N ARG A 576 62.73 4.70 -66.43
CA ARG A 576 64.07 5.30 -66.29
C ARG A 576 64.91 5.05 -67.54
N ALA A 577 65.47 6.10 -68.11
CA ALA A 577 66.49 6.01 -69.16
C ALA A 577 67.83 6.45 -68.61
N ASN A 578 68.90 5.77 -69.05
CA ASN A 578 70.27 6.20 -68.77
C ASN A 578 70.54 7.42 -69.62
N ILE A 579 70.73 8.57 -68.97
CA ILE A 579 71.17 9.80 -69.62
C ILE A 579 72.70 9.74 -69.63
N TYR A 580 73.28 9.86 -70.81
CA TYR A 580 74.72 9.71 -71.03
C TYR A 580 75.20 10.68 -72.11
N GLY A 581 76.53 10.86 -72.20
CA GLY A 581 77.18 11.68 -73.21
C GLY A 581 77.64 13.03 -72.69
N PHE A 582 78.47 13.68 -73.51
CA PHE A 582 79.21 14.90 -73.20
C PHE A 582 79.13 15.85 -74.38
N MET A 583 79.07 17.16 -74.13
CA MET A 583 79.36 18.18 -75.14
C MET A 583 80.73 18.77 -74.88
N ILE A 584 81.58 18.77 -75.91
CA ILE A 584 82.95 19.29 -75.84
C ILE A 584 83.11 20.51 -76.74
N ASP A 585 84.00 21.43 -76.38
CA ASP A 585 84.36 22.58 -77.22
C ASP A 585 85.38 22.20 -78.32
N VAL A 586 85.79 23.20 -79.10
CA VAL A 586 86.80 23.06 -80.17
C VAL A 586 88.20 22.72 -79.62
N GLU A 587 88.43 22.95 -78.33
CA GLU A 587 89.68 22.67 -77.60
C GLU A 587 89.64 21.32 -76.84
N ASN A 588 88.60 20.50 -77.06
CA ASN A 588 88.32 19.23 -76.37
C ASN A 588 88.01 19.33 -74.86
N ASN A 589 87.67 20.50 -74.34
CA ASN A 589 87.19 20.62 -72.95
C ASN A 589 85.73 20.18 -72.84
N VAL A 590 85.37 19.44 -71.79
CA VAL A 590 83.98 19.07 -71.50
C VAL A 590 83.24 20.30 -70.99
N ILE A 591 82.23 20.75 -71.73
CA ILE A 591 81.39 21.90 -71.38
C ILE A 591 80.10 21.45 -70.67
N VAL A 592 79.59 20.27 -71.03
CA VAL A 592 78.37 19.69 -70.45
C VAL A 592 78.53 18.18 -70.31
N ASP A 593 78.33 17.68 -69.10
CA ASP A 593 78.08 16.27 -68.80
C ASP A 593 76.57 16.08 -68.62
N PHE A 594 75.93 15.31 -69.52
CA PHE A 594 74.49 15.12 -69.44
C PHE A 594 74.04 14.34 -68.20
N SER A 595 74.91 13.50 -67.63
CA SER A 595 74.61 12.68 -66.45
C SER A 595 74.55 13.50 -65.16
N GLU A 596 75.25 14.64 -65.10
CA GLU A 596 75.34 15.49 -63.91
C GLU A 596 74.32 16.66 -63.90
N ILE A 597 73.52 16.81 -64.96
CA ILE A 597 72.53 17.90 -65.04
C ILE A 597 71.44 17.73 -63.97
N LYS A 598 71.33 18.74 -63.10
CA LYS A 598 70.25 18.84 -62.10
C LYS A 598 68.92 19.17 -62.78
N ARG A 599 68.06 18.16 -62.93
CA ARG A 599 66.69 18.30 -63.47
C ARG A 599 65.67 18.57 -62.36
N ASN A 600 64.60 19.29 -62.68
CA ASN A 600 63.44 19.44 -61.81
C ASN A 600 62.81 18.04 -61.55
N PRO A 601 62.51 17.66 -60.29
CA PRO A 601 61.86 16.39 -59.96
C PRO A 601 60.59 16.08 -60.75
N ILE A 602 59.78 17.11 -61.07
CA ILE A 602 58.53 16.97 -61.82
C ILE A 602 58.82 16.69 -63.31
N GLU A 603 59.76 17.43 -63.91
CA GLU A 603 60.15 17.24 -65.31
C GLU A 603 60.81 15.87 -65.53
N LYS A 604 61.66 15.45 -64.57
CA LYS A 604 62.25 14.10 -64.51
C LYS A 604 61.19 13.01 -64.43
N MET A 605 60.02 13.29 -63.85
CA MET A 605 58.92 12.33 -63.71
C MET A 605 58.03 12.26 -64.97
N ILE A 606 57.69 13.40 -65.59
CA ILE A 606 56.81 13.42 -66.77
C ILE A 606 57.60 13.01 -68.04
N HIS A 607 58.85 13.45 -68.14
CA HIS A 607 59.72 13.23 -69.29
C HIS A 607 61.09 12.64 -68.87
N PRO A 608 61.14 11.37 -68.43
CA PRO A 608 62.36 10.78 -67.88
C PRO A 608 63.52 10.72 -68.90
N LYS A 609 63.20 10.65 -70.19
CA LYS A 609 64.12 10.57 -71.33
C LYS A 609 64.60 11.92 -71.87
N ARG A 610 64.14 13.05 -71.33
CA ARG A 610 64.42 14.38 -71.90
C ARG A 610 65.29 15.24 -70.99
N ILE A 611 66.11 16.07 -71.61
CA ILE A 611 66.81 17.20 -70.99
C ILE A 611 66.50 18.44 -71.80
N SER A 612 65.71 19.36 -71.24
CA SER A 612 65.48 20.67 -71.85
C SER A 612 66.77 21.48 -71.95
N PHE A 613 66.96 22.22 -73.05
CA PHE A 613 68.11 23.10 -73.23
C PHE A 613 68.20 24.16 -72.13
N LYS A 614 67.06 24.64 -71.62
CA LYS A 614 66.97 25.58 -70.50
C LYS A 614 67.67 25.09 -69.22
N ASN A 615 67.80 23.78 -69.04
CA ASN A 615 68.49 23.20 -67.89
C ASN A 615 70.03 23.17 -68.06
N ILE A 616 70.54 23.59 -69.22
CA ILE A 616 71.96 23.57 -69.59
C ILE A 616 72.44 25.02 -69.78
N LYS A 617 73.02 25.59 -68.73
CA LYS A 617 73.42 27.02 -68.71
C LYS A 617 74.47 27.40 -69.75
N GLN A 618 75.22 26.41 -70.25
CA GLN A 618 76.32 26.60 -71.18
C GLN A 618 75.85 26.72 -72.65
N LEU A 619 74.57 26.46 -72.94
CA LEU A 619 74.00 26.58 -74.28
C LEU A 619 73.48 28.00 -74.54
N PRO A 620 73.68 28.55 -75.74
CA PRO A 620 73.19 29.89 -76.10
C PRO A 620 71.71 29.91 -76.54
N TYR A 621 70.98 28.82 -76.33
CA TYR A 621 69.58 28.63 -76.74
C TYR A 621 68.82 27.85 -75.67
N ASN A 622 67.52 28.07 -75.56
CA ASN A 622 66.67 27.49 -74.52
C ASN A 622 65.52 26.64 -75.08
N GLY A 623 65.17 26.85 -76.34
CA GLY A 623 64.01 26.28 -77.03
C GLY A 623 64.27 24.89 -77.57
N GLY A 624 63.85 23.89 -76.81
CA GLY A 624 63.94 22.48 -77.19
C GLY A 624 64.49 21.58 -76.09
N TYR A 625 64.84 20.36 -76.47
CA TYR A 625 65.37 19.34 -75.58
C TYR A 625 66.23 18.30 -76.30
N PHE A 626 67.13 17.68 -75.56
CA PHE A 626 67.75 16.42 -75.92
C PHE A 626 66.87 15.26 -75.44
N GLU A 627 66.67 14.26 -76.29
CA GLU A 627 65.89 13.06 -75.98
C GLU A 627 66.76 11.81 -76.10
N PHE A 628 66.88 11.07 -75.00
CA PHE A 628 67.77 9.93 -74.84
C PHE A 628 67.00 8.61 -74.96
N PHE A 629 67.42 7.80 -75.91
CA PHE A 629 67.06 6.39 -76.04
C PHE A 629 68.33 5.56 -75.83
N GLU A 630 68.17 4.25 -75.57
CA GLU A 630 69.25 3.37 -75.08
C GLU A 630 70.62 3.60 -75.72
N ASN A 631 70.68 3.79 -77.04
CA ASN A 631 71.93 4.10 -77.77
C ASN A 631 71.84 5.32 -78.70
N GLU A 632 70.75 6.09 -78.66
CA GLU A 632 70.50 7.21 -79.58
C GLU A 632 70.14 8.48 -78.83
N VAL A 633 70.69 9.61 -79.26
CA VAL A 633 70.36 10.92 -78.72
C VAL A 633 69.78 11.78 -79.82
N TYR A 634 68.59 12.28 -79.61
CA TYR A 634 67.93 13.19 -80.53
C TYR A 634 67.98 14.60 -79.99
N ILE A 635 68.21 15.57 -80.86
CA ILE A 635 67.93 16.98 -80.58
C ILE A 635 66.55 17.31 -81.13
N ASN A 636 65.74 18.00 -80.36
CA ASN A 636 64.47 18.55 -80.84
C ASN A 636 64.45 20.04 -80.51
N VAL A 637 64.35 20.87 -81.54
CA VAL A 637 64.40 22.33 -81.42
C VAL A 637 62.99 22.88 -81.46
N ILE A 638 62.64 23.69 -80.45
CA ILE A 638 61.36 24.40 -80.40
C ILE A 638 61.69 25.88 -80.57
N PHE A 639 61.12 26.53 -81.59
CA PHE A 639 61.39 27.94 -81.84
C PHE A 639 60.92 28.82 -80.67
N ILE A 640 61.84 29.59 -80.10
CA ILE A 640 61.58 30.62 -79.09
C ILE A 640 62.13 31.94 -79.63
N GLU A 641 61.36 33.01 -79.48
CA GLU A 641 61.76 34.35 -79.90
C GLU A 641 63.04 34.79 -79.17
N GLY A 642 64.09 35.10 -79.94
CA GLY A 642 65.42 35.47 -79.43
C GLY A 642 66.46 34.33 -79.40
N ASP A 643 66.06 33.08 -79.65
CA ASP A 643 67.02 31.97 -79.73
C ASP A 643 67.72 31.90 -81.10
N PRO A 644 69.03 31.64 -81.13
CA PRO A 644 69.77 31.49 -82.38
C PRO A 644 69.51 30.16 -83.10
N SER A 645 69.58 30.18 -84.44
CA SER A 645 69.43 28.97 -85.28
C SER A 645 70.49 27.92 -84.91
N ILE A 646 70.02 26.71 -84.61
CA ILE A 646 70.86 25.55 -84.30
C ILE A 646 71.12 24.78 -85.61
N ARG A 647 72.37 24.39 -85.82
CA ARG A 647 72.79 23.62 -87.01
C ARG A 647 73.56 22.37 -86.60
N ILE A 648 73.32 21.25 -87.25
CA ILE A 648 74.15 20.05 -87.16
C ILE A 648 74.94 19.92 -88.47
N ASN A 649 76.27 19.84 -88.39
CA ASN A 649 77.15 19.73 -89.57
C ASN A 649 76.81 20.76 -90.68
N SER A 650 76.51 22.01 -90.29
CA SER A 650 76.14 23.13 -91.17
C SER A 650 74.72 23.11 -91.76
N VAL A 651 73.89 22.11 -91.44
CA VAL A 651 72.47 22.05 -91.84
C VAL A 651 71.58 22.56 -90.70
N PRO A 652 70.64 23.49 -90.94
CA PRO A 652 69.73 23.98 -89.91
C PRO A 652 68.77 22.89 -89.43
N VAL A 653 68.73 22.70 -88.11
CA VAL A 653 67.81 21.78 -87.44
C VAL A 653 66.48 22.49 -87.26
N THR A 654 65.44 22.01 -87.92
CA THR A 654 64.07 22.60 -87.87
C THR A 654 63.09 21.75 -87.07
N ASP A 655 63.44 20.50 -86.77
CA ASP A 655 62.60 19.51 -86.08
C ASP A 655 63.48 18.53 -85.27
N ARG A 656 62.97 17.33 -84.95
CA ARG A 656 63.71 16.25 -84.28
C ARG A 656 64.76 15.63 -85.21
N GLU A 657 66.04 15.71 -84.83
CA GLU A 657 67.16 15.16 -85.59
C GLU A 657 68.05 14.27 -84.70
N LEU A 658 68.60 13.19 -85.28
CA LEU A 658 69.48 12.27 -84.56
C LEU A 658 70.89 12.85 -84.48
N ILE A 659 71.45 12.91 -83.26
CA ILE A 659 72.85 13.25 -83.04
C ILE A 659 73.68 11.98 -82.90
N SER A 660 74.60 11.79 -83.85
CA SER A 660 75.60 10.71 -83.81
C SER A 660 76.85 11.13 -83.02
N ASP A 661 77.59 10.14 -82.53
CA ASP A 661 78.85 10.37 -81.81
C ASP A 661 79.86 11.13 -82.69
N GLY A 662 80.42 12.22 -82.17
CA GLY A 662 81.38 13.07 -82.87
C GLY A 662 80.77 14.14 -83.79
N GLN A 663 79.45 14.32 -83.83
CA GLN A 663 78.82 15.37 -84.66
C GLN A 663 78.95 16.77 -84.05
N TRP A 664 79.16 17.77 -84.92
CA TRP A 664 79.25 19.17 -84.53
C TRP A 664 77.87 19.83 -84.54
N ILE A 665 77.54 20.46 -83.41
CA ILE A 665 76.35 21.25 -83.18
C ILE A 665 76.80 22.71 -83.08
N GLY A 666 76.35 23.54 -84.02
CA GLY A 666 76.72 24.95 -84.11
C GLY A 666 75.54 25.87 -83.84
N SER A 667 75.77 26.96 -83.09
CA SER A 667 74.80 28.04 -82.89
C SER A 667 75.50 29.34 -82.49
N SER A 668 75.08 30.48 -83.05
CA SER A 668 75.65 31.82 -82.78
C SER A 668 77.19 31.89 -82.81
N GLY A 669 77.82 31.26 -83.80
CA GLY A 669 79.28 31.27 -83.95
C GLY A 669 80.05 30.37 -82.97
N LYS A 670 79.37 29.68 -82.04
CA LYS A 670 79.96 28.64 -81.19
C LYS A 670 79.69 27.25 -81.78
N GLN A 671 80.66 26.36 -81.69
CA GLN A 671 80.54 24.96 -82.09
C GLN A 671 80.87 24.06 -80.91
N VAL A 672 80.03 23.05 -80.69
CA VAL A 672 80.23 22.00 -79.68
C VAL A 672 80.09 20.64 -80.35
N ARG A 673 80.86 19.65 -79.90
CA ARG A 673 80.77 18.28 -80.41
C ARG A 673 80.08 17.39 -79.39
N PHE A 674 79.10 16.61 -79.83
CA PHE A 674 78.49 15.59 -78.98
C PHE A 674 79.35 14.32 -78.98
N ASN A 675 79.70 13.82 -77.80
CA ASN A 675 80.46 12.59 -77.61
C ASN A 675 79.71 11.64 -76.66
N LYS A 676 79.58 10.36 -77.01
CA LYS A 676 78.95 9.34 -76.12
C LYS A 676 79.81 9.00 -74.91
N ASN A 677 81.14 9.06 -75.06
CA ASN A 677 82.13 8.69 -74.04
C ASN A 677 83.05 9.87 -73.67
N ILE A 678 83.61 9.84 -72.47
CA ILE A 678 84.54 10.87 -71.95
C ILE A 678 85.77 11.00 -72.88
N PRO A 679 86.15 12.21 -73.31
CA PRO A 679 87.21 12.42 -74.31
C PRO A 679 88.62 11.99 -73.86
N TYR A 680 88.87 11.76 -72.57
CA TYR A 680 90.18 11.35 -72.03
C TYR A 680 90.40 9.82 -71.91
N MET A 681 89.49 9.00 -72.44
CA MET A 681 89.65 7.54 -72.51
C MET A 681 89.33 6.99 -73.91
N LYS A 682 90.00 7.53 -74.93
CA LYS A 682 90.34 6.75 -76.13
C LYS A 682 91.86 6.53 -76.04
N ILE A 683 92.28 5.27 -75.89
CA ILE A 683 93.70 4.88 -75.87
C ILE A 683 94.41 5.48 -77.09
#